data_AF-A0A3P6TSE2-F1
#
_entry.id   AF-A0A3P6TSE2-F1
#
_cell.length_a   1.000
_cell.length_b   1.000
_cell.length_c   1.000
_cell.angle_alpha   90.00
_cell.angle_beta   90.00
_cell.angle_gamma   90.00
#
_symmetry.space_group_name_H-M   'P 1'
#
loop_
_entity.id
_entity.type
_entity.pdbx_description
1 polymer ?
#
loop_
_entity_poly.entity_id
_entity_poly.type
_entity_poly.pdbx_seq_one_letter_code
_entity_poly.pdbx_strand_id
1 'polypeptide(L)'
;MAFTCAVFVLLLIYNILSVAHIDLHPLLQIYLSSSSAVRIRILPRAVAYLNNIGAEILNEQLPRLSIPNVKQRINNGQGYVLLSRIRVSRYKQAIQHSISTSEPNKITWIMKNLNIGLIGSLSGEVNILVPMKLEGEAEVLAYGVNLQLQSALERSETGAARLSTIFCRTTIQLMNIEIYNGGYYRFTLQNPSYPLSLPPLTLIIQGISEQIRSLIEVLICKKVTEFINEDFNKKLLQSQTKTSLADAVRINTFAAIVGLPNSKELIETFQAFNLTVSYPLFRQLVSRIYVDFRLNEDPICYKDTVEISNMGEISLVGDITKKTPFTAAPMFWPKKSKKNAMIHLLISDYIANALLYHAFSEHLLQFVVDDQTISSLGPLLHTSCATGICFADLIPQIAELYPNSKVRLIFTPTRAPVVLFQAKQGGVLMTNINGLVFMYIVESSQTSHQAAAFALDIVASLHLHVENNTLLGKTSVESFRLKNKYGYINVSDDELSDIALLSSEIFQRFINNFLRDGFPIPISKVLRTNITQLQILDRSVFISADFDLDRRRVSNFALEAFADTKYFPRNAEYASVSGTGPSFLSPKSLEESRKKMIRRDARLRLEYVYRKSLEEKQRLIDEKRQTVKKYVNENRPIPTHLRKDAIDLQQDAEWGAEVSTIDDEYRYAGAANPKIVLTTSHDPSAKLKVFSKEMRLMFPNSQRINRGHYDIKKLIQACKANDVTDFILLHETRGNPDGMVVCHLPFGPTAYFTLTNVVMRHDVPECGTMSEQYPHLIFDGLTSAVGRRLTTILKHLFPVPKTNSQRIITFANNQDFISFRHHTYSKDEHGDIKLKEIGPRFEMRPYLIKMGTIDNADAERTEWALRSYTNSARKRPLLSVPDDEE
;
A
#
# COMPACT_ATOMS: atom_id res chain seq x y z
N MET A 1 -48.06 13.51 50.45
CA MET A 1 -48.41 13.32 49.03
C MET A 1 -47.34 13.82 48.06
N ALA A 2 -46.79 15.04 48.22
CA ALA A 2 -45.75 15.53 47.31
C ALA A 2 -44.44 14.69 47.33
N PHE A 3 -44.01 14.23 48.51
CA PHE A 3 -42.80 13.41 48.65
C PHE A 3 -42.95 12.00 48.04
N THR A 4 -44.12 11.38 48.23
CA THR A 4 -44.44 10.08 47.62
C THR A 4 -44.57 10.19 46.10
N CYS A 5 -45.11 11.29 45.58
CA CYS A 5 -45.19 11.56 44.14
C CYS A 5 -43.79 11.80 43.54
N ALA A 6 -42.91 12.52 44.23
CA ALA A 6 -41.53 12.76 43.80
C ALA A 6 -40.70 11.46 43.77
N VAL A 7 -40.84 10.60 44.77
CA VAL A 7 -40.17 9.29 44.81
C VAL A 7 -40.73 8.35 43.74
N PHE A 8 -42.05 8.38 43.49
CA PHE A 8 -42.67 7.59 42.43
C PHE A 8 -42.26 8.06 41.04
N VAL A 9 -42.14 9.38 40.81
CA VAL A 9 -41.63 9.96 39.56
C VAL A 9 -40.14 9.68 39.37
N LEU A 10 -39.33 9.71 40.44
CA LEU A 10 -37.92 9.29 40.38
C LEU A 10 -37.76 7.79 40.09
N LEU A 11 -38.62 6.94 40.66
CA LEU A 11 -38.66 5.51 40.35
C LEU A 11 -39.20 5.23 38.94
N LEU A 12 -40.15 6.03 38.44
CA LEU A 12 -40.64 5.95 37.07
C LEU A 12 -39.59 6.44 36.08
N ILE A 13 -38.87 7.51 36.36
CA ILE A 13 -37.75 8.00 35.53
C ILE A 13 -36.59 7.01 35.57
N TYR A 14 -36.30 6.39 36.73
CA TYR A 14 -35.31 5.32 36.84
C TYR A 14 -35.73 4.06 36.06
N ASN A 15 -37.01 3.68 36.11
CA ASN A 15 -37.54 2.57 35.31
C ASN A 15 -37.63 2.90 33.81
N ILE A 16 -37.96 4.14 33.42
CA ILE A 16 -38.00 4.57 32.02
C ILE A 16 -36.57 4.69 31.46
N LEU A 17 -35.59 5.10 32.26
CA LEU A 17 -34.17 5.07 31.90
C LEU A 17 -33.58 3.64 31.89
N SER A 18 -34.09 2.72 32.72
CA SER A 18 -33.69 1.31 32.71
C SER A 18 -34.39 0.49 31.61
N VAL A 19 -35.49 1.00 31.04
CA VAL A 19 -36.19 0.43 29.87
C VAL A 19 -35.40 0.67 28.56
N ALA A 20 -34.31 1.44 28.58
CA ALA A 20 -33.39 1.54 27.46
C ALA A 20 -32.35 0.40 27.48
N HIS A 21 -32.53 -0.58 26.58
CA HIS A 21 -31.68 -1.75 26.29
C HIS A 21 -31.98 -3.04 27.07
N ILE A 22 -33.07 -3.71 26.70
CA ILE A 22 -33.38 -5.12 27.05
C ILE A 22 -32.22 -6.07 26.70
N ASP A 23 -31.34 -5.68 25.77
CA ASP A 23 -30.21 -6.47 25.27
C ASP A 23 -28.90 -6.31 26.06
N LEU A 24 -28.84 -5.38 27.03
CA LEU A 24 -27.61 -5.10 27.78
C LEU A 24 -27.51 -5.96 29.05
N HIS A 25 -26.38 -6.64 29.23
CA HIS A 25 -26.14 -7.44 30.43
C HIS A 25 -25.95 -6.53 31.67
N PRO A 26 -26.55 -6.83 32.83
CA PRO A 26 -26.48 -5.99 34.05
C PRO A 26 -25.08 -5.83 34.67
N LEU A 27 -24.08 -6.54 34.17
CA LEU A 27 -22.68 -6.47 34.63
C LEU A 27 -21.87 -5.43 33.84
N LEU A 28 -22.45 -4.93 32.75
CA LEU A 28 -21.91 -3.84 31.94
C LEU A 28 -22.59 -2.56 32.39
N GLN A 29 -21.80 -1.59 32.82
CA GLN A 29 -22.26 -0.33 33.38
C GLN A 29 -21.76 0.83 32.53
N ILE A 30 -22.50 1.94 32.57
CA ILE A 30 -22.05 3.22 32.03
C ILE A 30 -21.37 3.98 33.17
N TYR A 31 -20.05 4.14 33.08
CA TYR A 31 -19.29 5.00 33.98
C TYR A 31 -19.41 6.47 33.53
N LEU A 32 -19.57 7.41 34.48
CA LEU A 32 -19.72 8.85 34.20
C LEU A 32 -18.47 9.49 33.57
N SER A 33 -17.28 8.93 33.77
CA SER A 33 -16.05 9.41 33.17
C SER A 33 -15.67 8.54 31.96
N SER A 34 -15.44 9.19 30.82
CA SER A 34 -14.81 8.58 29.64
C SER A 34 -13.44 8.04 30.03
N SER A 35 -13.32 6.74 30.24
CA SER A 35 -12.04 6.10 30.57
C SER A 35 -11.43 5.44 29.33
N SER A 36 -10.10 5.38 29.30
CA SER A 36 -9.35 4.76 28.19
C SER A 36 -9.47 3.24 28.24
N ALA A 37 -9.81 2.61 27.12
CA ALA A 37 -9.83 1.14 27.02
C ALA A 37 -8.43 0.53 26.91
N VAL A 38 -7.44 1.32 26.47
CA VAL A 38 -6.04 0.90 26.38
C VAL A 38 -5.13 1.98 26.97
N ARG A 39 -4.25 1.60 27.89
CA ARG A 39 -3.18 2.47 28.40
C ARG A 39 -1.83 1.86 28.12
N ILE A 40 -0.92 2.67 27.58
CA ILE A 40 0.43 2.27 27.21
C ILE A 40 1.42 3.12 28.00
N ARG A 41 2.41 2.48 28.61
CA ARG A 41 3.53 3.14 29.29
C ARG A 41 4.85 2.63 28.73
N ILE A 42 5.60 3.53 28.12
CA ILE A 42 6.92 3.29 27.53
C ILE A 42 7.97 3.69 28.56
N LEU A 43 8.73 2.72 29.08
CA LEU A 43 9.68 2.87 30.19
C LEU A 43 11.06 3.38 29.75
N PRO A 44 11.94 3.83 30.68
CA PRO A 44 13.25 4.39 30.34
C PRO A 44 14.13 3.50 29.48
N ARG A 45 14.06 2.18 29.69
CA ARG A 45 14.81 1.22 28.87
C ARG A 45 14.33 1.21 27.41
N ALA A 46 13.04 1.37 27.17
CA ALA A 46 12.50 1.50 25.82
C ALA A 46 12.88 2.83 25.18
N VAL A 47 12.81 3.94 25.92
CA VAL A 47 13.23 5.26 25.40
C VAL A 47 14.70 5.24 25.02
N ALA A 48 15.58 4.68 25.86
CA ALA A 48 17.00 4.51 25.54
C ALA A 48 17.22 3.61 24.31
N TYR A 49 16.47 2.51 24.21
CA TYR A 49 16.54 1.60 23.06
C TYR A 49 16.11 2.29 21.76
N LEU A 50 14.97 2.99 21.77
CA LEU A 50 14.45 3.75 20.64
C LEU A 50 15.37 4.92 20.26
N ASN A 51 16.02 5.56 21.24
CA ASN A 51 17.02 6.59 21.00
C ASN A 51 18.22 6.05 20.19
N ASN A 52 18.73 4.87 20.55
CA ASN A 52 19.83 4.24 19.81
C ASN A 52 19.44 3.91 18.37
N ILE A 53 18.23 3.37 18.17
CA ILE A 53 17.69 3.09 16.84
C ILE A 53 17.50 4.39 16.04
N GLY A 54 16.95 5.43 16.67
CA GLY A 54 16.78 6.74 16.04
C GLY A 54 18.11 7.34 15.60
N ALA A 55 19.15 7.22 16.43
CA ALA A 55 20.50 7.65 16.08
C ALA A 55 21.06 6.89 14.87
N GLU A 56 20.94 5.55 14.85
CA GLU A 56 21.35 4.72 13.72
C GLU A 56 20.63 5.13 12.43
N ILE A 57 19.30 5.31 12.47
CA ILE A 57 18.51 5.73 11.31
C ILE A 57 18.94 7.11 10.81
N LEU A 58 19.11 8.09 11.71
CA LEU A 58 19.56 9.42 11.33
C LEU A 58 20.94 9.37 10.69
N ASN A 59 21.84 8.53 11.19
CA ASN A 59 23.17 8.35 10.60
C ASN A 59 23.13 7.70 9.21
N GLU A 60 22.15 6.83 8.93
CA GLU A 60 21.93 6.27 7.59
C GLU A 60 21.27 7.27 6.62
N GLN A 61 20.38 8.14 7.11
CA GLN A 61 19.61 9.05 6.28
C GLN A 61 20.34 10.36 5.99
N LEU A 62 21.01 10.97 6.98
CA LEU A 62 21.65 12.29 6.82
C LEU A 62 22.61 12.39 5.62
N PRO A 63 23.42 11.37 5.27
CA PRO A 63 24.26 11.41 4.06
C PRO A 63 23.46 11.47 2.74
N ARG A 64 22.19 11.07 2.74
CA ARG A 64 21.28 11.08 1.58
C ARG A 64 20.49 12.39 1.47
N LEU A 65 20.75 13.35 2.36
CA LEU A 65 20.10 14.65 2.37
C LEU A 65 20.40 15.40 1.07
N SER A 66 19.34 15.81 0.37
CA SER A 66 19.42 16.70 -0.78
C SER A 66 18.92 18.08 -0.37
N ILE A 67 19.77 19.09 -0.53
CA ILE A 67 19.41 20.47 -0.15
C ILE A 67 18.95 21.22 -1.40
N PRO A 68 17.83 21.97 -1.34
CA PRO A 68 17.36 22.75 -2.48
C PRO A 68 18.36 23.85 -2.85
N ASN A 69 18.32 24.29 -4.11
CA ASN A 69 19.22 25.34 -4.61
C ASN A 69 19.11 26.62 -3.76
N VAL A 70 20.27 27.17 -3.37
CA VAL A 70 20.36 28.38 -2.53
C VAL A 70 20.80 29.54 -3.40
N LYS A 71 19.99 30.60 -3.46
CA LYS A 71 20.33 31.85 -4.16
C LYS A 71 20.48 32.98 -3.14
N GLN A 72 21.69 33.52 -3.02
CA GLN A 72 22.00 34.64 -2.14
C GLN A 72 22.38 35.87 -2.98
N ARG A 73 21.84 37.04 -2.61
CA ARG A 73 22.27 38.33 -3.19
C ARG A 73 23.42 38.90 -2.36
N ILE A 74 24.41 39.47 -3.02
CA ILE A 74 25.53 40.18 -2.38
C ILE A 74 25.07 41.62 -2.09
N ASN A 75 25.54 42.20 -0.99
CA ASN A 75 25.17 43.55 -0.57
C ASN A 75 25.48 44.59 -1.67
N ASN A 76 24.73 45.70 -1.67
CA ASN A 76 24.87 46.83 -2.60
C ASN A 76 24.59 46.52 -4.08
N GLY A 77 23.85 45.46 -4.39
CA GLY A 77 23.47 45.14 -5.77
C GLY A 77 24.65 44.65 -6.62
N GLN A 78 25.78 44.30 -5.99
CA GLN A 78 27.01 43.83 -6.63
C GLN A 78 26.90 42.39 -7.16
N GLY A 79 25.67 41.89 -7.40
CA GLY A 79 25.43 40.59 -8.03
C GLY A 79 24.81 39.52 -7.11
N TYR A 80 24.86 38.26 -7.55
CA TYR A 80 24.25 37.13 -6.86
C TYR A 80 25.08 35.85 -6.99
N VAL A 81 24.93 34.98 -6.00
CA VAL A 81 25.52 33.64 -5.95
C VAL A 81 24.40 32.62 -5.87
N LEU A 82 24.47 31.61 -6.73
CA LEU A 82 23.56 30.47 -6.80
C LEU A 82 24.36 29.18 -6.60
N LEU A 83 24.05 28.49 -5.51
CA LEU A 83 24.55 27.14 -5.24
C LEU A 83 23.46 26.14 -5.61
N SER A 84 23.76 25.24 -6.55
CA SER A 84 22.80 24.27 -7.09
C SER A 84 23.31 22.84 -6.98
N ARG A 85 22.40 21.86 -7.04
CA ARG A 85 22.72 20.42 -6.91
C ARG A 85 23.51 20.10 -5.63
N ILE A 86 23.08 20.69 -4.51
CA ILE A 86 23.77 20.56 -3.22
C ILE A 86 23.55 19.16 -2.67
N ARG A 87 24.65 18.48 -2.35
CA ARG A 87 24.68 17.14 -1.78
C ARG A 87 25.68 17.05 -0.63
N VAL A 88 25.54 16.05 0.23
CA VAL A 88 26.52 15.80 1.29
C VAL A 88 27.81 15.24 0.67
N SER A 89 28.94 15.92 0.88
CA SER A 89 30.28 15.50 0.44
C SER A 89 31.02 14.72 1.52
N ARG A 90 30.95 15.19 2.77
CA ARG A 90 31.62 14.60 3.93
C ARG A 90 30.63 14.44 5.06
N TYR A 91 30.72 13.33 5.78
CA TYR A 91 29.83 13.07 6.91
C TYR A 91 30.59 12.35 8.02
N LYS A 92 30.52 12.91 9.22
CA LYS A 92 30.96 12.25 10.46
C LYS A 92 29.83 12.36 11.47
N GLN A 93 29.34 11.20 11.92
CA GLN A 93 28.26 11.10 12.91
C GLN A 93 28.57 11.88 14.19
N ALA A 94 27.51 12.33 14.86
CA ALA A 94 27.59 12.99 16.15
C ALA A 94 28.19 12.07 17.23
N ILE A 95 28.95 12.64 18.16
CA ILE A 95 29.51 11.89 19.31
C ILE A 95 28.41 11.57 20.31
N GLN A 96 27.49 12.52 20.53
CA GLN A 96 26.38 12.37 21.45
C GLN A 96 25.07 12.53 20.70
N HIS A 97 24.18 11.55 20.83
CA HIS A 97 22.79 11.61 20.39
C HIS A 97 21.89 11.10 21.51
N SER A 98 21.03 11.97 22.04
CA SER A 98 20.10 11.61 23.11
C SER A 98 18.74 12.24 22.89
N ILE A 99 17.72 11.39 22.87
CA ILE A 99 16.31 11.74 23.00
C ILE A 99 15.89 11.32 24.42
N SER A 100 15.46 12.29 25.20
CA SER A 100 14.98 12.08 26.57
C SER A 100 13.62 12.73 26.77
N THR A 101 12.91 12.28 27.80
CA THR A 101 11.62 12.87 28.17
C THR A 101 11.66 13.39 29.61
N SER A 102 10.99 14.51 29.85
CA SER A 102 10.98 15.19 31.14
C SER A 102 9.61 15.79 31.44
N GLU A 103 9.34 15.98 32.73
CA GLU A 103 8.09 16.57 33.19
C GLU A 103 8.05 18.11 33.04
N PRO A 104 6.87 18.70 32.81
CA PRO A 104 5.67 18.07 32.24
C PRO A 104 5.79 17.99 30.72
N ASN A 105 5.52 16.80 30.15
CA ASN A 105 5.24 16.59 28.71
C ASN A 105 6.32 17.03 27.71
N LYS A 106 7.58 17.13 28.13
CA LYS A 106 8.69 17.59 27.27
C LYS A 106 9.46 16.42 26.69
N ILE A 107 9.73 16.50 25.40
CA ILE A 107 10.70 15.66 24.67
C ILE A 107 11.88 16.53 24.29
N THR A 108 13.08 16.12 24.68
CA THR A 108 14.31 16.85 24.40
C THR A 108 15.21 16.01 23.52
N TRP A 109 15.56 16.53 22.35
CA TRP A 109 16.53 15.95 21.43
C TRP A 109 17.81 16.77 21.46
N ILE A 110 18.93 16.11 21.79
CA ILE A 110 20.26 16.69 21.81
C ILE A 110 21.17 15.89 20.89
N MET A 111 21.82 16.57 19.97
CA MET A 111 22.86 16.04 19.10
C MET A 111 24.09 16.94 19.23
N LYS A 112 25.26 16.36 19.47
CA LYS A 112 26.50 17.13 19.62
C LYS A 112 27.65 16.62 18.76
N ASN A 113 28.45 17.56 18.28
CA ASN A 113 29.66 17.34 17.51
C ASN A 113 29.46 16.54 16.21
N LEU A 114 28.43 16.90 15.43
CA LEU A 114 28.23 16.40 14.07
C LEU A 114 29.14 17.17 13.10
N ASN A 115 29.83 16.48 12.18
CA ASN A 115 30.53 17.16 11.09
C ASN A 115 29.87 16.81 9.75
N ILE A 116 29.53 17.83 8.97
CA ILE A 116 28.88 17.67 7.68
C ILE A 116 29.50 18.61 6.65
N GLY A 117 29.86 18.05 5.51
CA GLY A 117 30.32 18.75 4.33
C GLY A 117 29.24 18.72 3.26
N LEU A 118 28.99 19.85 2.61
CA LEU A 118 28.01 20.01 1.54
C LEU A 118 28.71 20.54 0.31
N ILE A 119 28.62 19.84 -0.82
CA ILE A 119 29.17 20.30 -2.10
C ILE A 119 28.06 20.61 -3.09
N GLY A 120 28.21 21.68 -3.86
CA GLY A 120 27.28 22.06 -4.91
C GLY A 120 27.95 22.84 -6.03
N SER A 121 27.29 22.89 -7.19
CA SER A 121 27.74 23.70 -8.31
C SER A 121 27.48 25.18 -8.02
N LEU A 122 28.55 25.95 -8.00
CA LEU A 122 28.56 27.39 -7.80
C LEU A 122 28.38 28.09 -9.16
N SER A 123 27.40 28.99 -9.23
CA SER A 123 27.16 29.85 -10.38
C SER A 123 26.77 31.24 -9.90
N GLY A 124 27.14 32.30 -10.61
CA GLY A 124 26.78 33.64 -10.18
C GLY A 124 27.44 34.73 -10.99
N GLU A 125 27.13 35.96 -10.63
CA GLU A 125 27.73 37.15 -11.22
C GLU A 125 28.05 38.11 -10.08
N VAL A 126 29.27 38.68 -10.09
CA VAL A 126 29.70 39.66 -9.09
C VAL A 126 30.24 40.91 -9.79
N ASN A 127 29.72 42.07 -9.42
CA ASN A 127 30.03 43.38 -9.98
C ASN A 127 30.81 44.21 -8.95
N ILE A 128 32.15 44.14 -9.02
CA ILE A 128 33.04 45.00 -8.21
C ILE A 128 33.52 46.20 -9.04
N LEU A 129 34.02 45.94 -10.25
CA LEU A 129 34.40 46.95 -11.25
C LEU A 129 34.03 46.51 -12.68
N VAL A 130 34.11 45.20 -12.96
CA VAL A 130 33.67 44.54 -14.19
C VAL A 130 32.84 43.32 -13.78
N PRO A 131 31.74 42.98 -14.50
CA PRO A 131 30.96 41.78 -14.22
C PRO A 131 31.79 40.51 -14.37
N MET A 132 32.05 39.85 -13.25
CA MET A 132 32.73 38.56 -13.20
C MET A 132 31.69 37.45 -13.03
N LYS A 133 31.62 36.54 -14.00
CA LYS A 133 30.84 35.31 -13.86
C LYS A 133 31.60 34.33 -12.98
N LEU A 134 30.97 33.92 -11.89
CA LEU A 134 31.46 32.84 -11.04
C LEU A 134 30.89 31.54 -11.57
N GLU A 135 31.76 30.62 -11.95
CA GLU A 135 31.42 29.24 -12.31
C GLU A 135 32.43 28.33 -11.61
N GLY A 136 31.94 27.28 -10.94
CA GLY A 136 32.79 26.34 -10.21
C GLY A 136 32.00 25.40 -9.32
N GLU A 137 32.67 24.81 -8.33
CA GLU A 137 32.05 24.05 -7.26
C GLU A 137 32.39 24.69 -5.91
N ALA A 138 31.45 24.71 -4.98
CA ALA A 138 31.71 25.16 -3.62
C ALA A 138 31.39 24.02 -2.64
N GLU A 139 32.32 23.76 -1.73
CA GLU A 139 32.18 22.82 -0.62
C GLU A 139 32.12 23.59 0.70
N VAL A 140 31.01 23.48 1.42
CA VAL A 140 30.79 24.07 2.75
C VAL A 140 30.99 22.98 3.79
N LEU A 141 32.01 23.14 4.64
CA LEU A 141 32.38 22.20 5.68
C LEU A 141 31.99 22.77 7.05
N ALA A 142 30.96 22.20 7.67
CA ALA A 142 30.52 22.54 9.02
C ALA A 142 31.05 21.50 10.01
N TYR A 143 31.86 21.95 10.96
CA TYR A 143 32.45 21.13 12.02
C TYR A 143 31.81 21.46 13.36
N GLY A 144 31.57 20.43 14.17
CA GLY A 144 31.08 20.58 15.54
C GLY A 144 29.65 21.09 15.63
N VAL A 145 28.77 20.68 14.71
CA VAL A 145 27.36 21.07 14.71
C VAL A 145 26.66 20.44 15.93
N ASN A 146 26.07 21.29 16.77
CA ASN A 146 25.25 20.89 17.90
C ASN A 146 23.80 21.34 17.68
N LEU A 147 22.85 20.46 17.92
CA LEU A 147 21.43 20.73 17.86
C LEU A 147 20.80 20.39 19.20
N GLN A 148 20.01 21.32 19.73
CA GLN A 148 19.16 21.11 20.89
C GLN A 148 17.74 21.53 20.52
N LEU A 149 16.83 20.57 20.52
CA LEU A 149 15.43 20.76 20.20
C LEU A 149 14.60 20.28 21.39
N GLN A 150 13.73 21.15 21.90
CA GLN A 150 12.75 20.79 22.90
C GLN A 150 11.35 20.94 22.31
N SER A 151 10.53 19.91 22.48
CA SER A 151 9.15 19.85 22.02
C SER A 151 8.23 19.41 23.15
N ALA A 152 6.98 19.85 23.15
CA ALA A 152 5.93 19.32 24.01
C ALA A 152 5.12 18.25 23.26
N LEU A 153 4.78 17.17 23.95
CA LEU A 153 3.89 16.13 23.45
C LEU A 153 2.48 16.38 24.01
N GLU A 154 1.54 16.64 23.11
CA GLU A 154 0.19 17.12 23.43
C GLU A 154 -0.86 16.34 22.64
N ARG A 155 -2.12 16.40 23.08
CA ARG A 155 -3.25 15.92 22.30
C ARG A 155 -3.74 17.02 21.35
N SER A 156 -3.92 16.68 20.08
CA SER A 156 -4.57 17.55 19.10
C SER A 156 -6.07 17.61 19.32
N GLU A 157 -6.72 18.64 18.75
CA GLU A 157 -8.20 18.74 18.71
C GLU A 157 -8.86 17.51 18.07
N THR A 158 -8.18 16.87 17.12
CA THR A 158 -8.65 15.65 16.47
C THR A 158 -8.51 14.40 17.34
N GLY A 159 -7.85 14.49 18.49
CA GLY A 159 -7.59 13.39 19.41
C GLY A 159 -6.35 12.57 19.07
N ALA A 160 -5.41 13.06 18.26
CA ALA A 160 -4.14 12.39 17.99
C ALA A 160 -2.99 13.03 18.78
N ALA A 161 -1.89 12.31 18.96
CA ALA A 161 -0.65 12.84 19.51
C ALA A 161 -0.04 13.86 18.54
N ARG A 162 0.40 14.99 19.08
CA ARG A 162 1.04 16.07 18.34
C ARG A 162 2.28 16.52 19.09
N LEU A 163 3.37 16.74 18.37
CA LEU A 163 4.53 17.44 18.88
C LEU A 163 4.45 18.93 18.54
N SER A 164 4.52 19.79 19.54
CA SER A 164 4.67 21.23 19.40
C SER A 164 6.11 21.62 19.75
N THR A 165 6.78 22.40 18.90
CA THR A 165 8.16 22.83 19.23
C THR A 165 8.12 23.95 20.27
N ILE A 166 8.84 23.78 21.38
CA ILE A 166 9.01 24.83 22.41
C ILE A 166 10.18 25.73 22.02
N PHE A 167 11.35 25.15 21.76
CA PHE A 167 12.50 25.90 21.27
C PHE A 167 13.44 25.00 20.47
N CYS A 168 14.18 25.61 19.55
CA CYS A 168 15.26 24.97 18.82
C CYS A 168 16.49 25.87 18.86
N ARG A 169 17.66 25.29 19.16
CA ARG A 169 18.95 25.95 19.11
C ARG A 169 19.94 25.10 18.35
N THR A 170 20.60 25.70 17.36
CA THR A 170 21.71 25.08 16.62
C THR A 170 22.96 25.93 16.81
N THR A 171 24.12 25.30 17.00
CA THR A 171 25.41 25.99 17.03
C THR A 171 26.44 25.23 16.18
N ILE A 172 27.26 25.96 15.43
CA ILE A 172 28.33 25.43 14.59
C ILE A 172 29.66 25.96 15.13
N GLN A 173 30.58 25.06 15.50
CA GLN A 173 31.87 25.47 16.07
C GLN A 173 32.76 26.16 15.04
N LEU A 174 32.90 25.55 13.87
CA LEU A 174 33.73 26.06 12.78
C LEU A 174 33.06 25.77 11.45
N MET A 175 33.10 26.75 10.55
CA MET A 175 32.62 26.58 9.19
C MET A 175 33.69 27.05 8.20
N ASN A 176 34.07 26.17 7.28
CA ASN A 176 34.98 26.47 6.20
C ASN A 176 34.24 26.40 4.86
N ILE A 177 34.58 27.28 3.91
CA ILE A 177 34.03 27.25 2.56
C ILE A 177 35.21 27.16 1.59
N GLU A 178 35.24 26.07 0.84
CA GLU A 178 36.27 25.80 -0.17
C GLU A 178 35.62 25.95 -1.55
N ILE A 179 36.25 26.71 -2.45
CA ILE A 179 35.77 26.89 -3.83
C ILE A 179 36.76 26.23 -4.77
N TYR A 180 36.27 25.29 -5.58
CA TYR A 180 37.01 24.59 -6.61
C TYR A 180 36.67 25.16 -7.99
N ASN A 181 37.68 25.32 -8.84
CA ASN A 181 37.53 25.75 -10.23
C ASN A 181 36.77 27.09 -10.42
N GLY A 182 36.82 28.00 -9.44
CA GLY A 182 36.05 29.25 -9.39
C GLY A 182 36.42 30.35 -10.40
N GLY A 183 36.91 30.00 -11.58
CA GLY A 183 37.23 30.95 -12.65
C GLY A 183 38.43 31.85 -12.37
N TYR A 184 39.65 31.28 -12.41
CA TYR A 184 40.87 32.08 -12.61
C TYR A 184 41.36 31.83 -14.04
N TYR A 185 41.03 32.75 -14.97
CA TYR A 185 41.74 32.80 -16.23
C TYR A 185 43.22 33.03 -15.95
N ARG A 186 44.03 32.13 -16.49
CA ARG A 186 45.49 32.13 -16.50
C ARG A 186 46.01 33.38 -17.24
N PHE A 187 46.01 34.54 -16.59
CA PHE A 187 46.92 35.65 -16.93
C PHE A 187 48.30 35.31 -16.36
N THR A 188 48.99 34.37 -17.01
CA THR A 188 50.44 34.21 -16.86
C THR A 188 51.08 34.27 -18.23
N LEU A 189 51.14 35.48 -18.79
CA LEU A 189 52.21 35.85 -19.69
C LEU A 189 52.83 37.15 -19.17
N GLN A 190 54.09 37.00 -18.75
CA GLN A 190 55.15 38.00 -18.86
C GLN A 190 55.11 39.17 -17.87
N ASN A 191 55.62 38.96 -16.64
CA ASN A 191 56.53 39.89 -15.94
C ASN A 191 57.00 39.26 -14.60
N PRO A 192 58.32 39.09 -14.36
CA PRO A 192 58.84 38.40 -13.17
C PRO A 192 59.09 39.31 -11.96
N SER A 193 58.48 40.50 -11.89
CA SER A 193 58.94 41.56 -10.97
C SER A 193 57.86 42.14 -10.05
N TYR A 194 56.99 41.34 -9.43
CA TYR A 194 56.22 41.77 -8.25
C TYR A 194 55.80 40.59 -7.37
N PRO A 195 56.25 40.49 -6.11
CA PRO A 195 55.66 39.59 -5.13
C PRO A 195 54.57 40.37 -4.37
N LEU A 196 53.29 40.19 -4.68
CA LEU A 196 52.25 40.85 -3.88
C LEU A 196 50.98 39.99 -3.68
N SER A 197 50.65 39.88 -2.38
CA SER A 197 49.35 39.61 -1.75
C SER A 197 48.59 38.33 -2.09
N LEU A 198 48.23 37.60 -1.02
CA LEU A 198 47.18 36.59 -0.98
C LEU A 198 45.93 37.01 -1.81
N PRO A 199 45.29 36.07 -2.52
CA PRO A 199 44.21 36.41 -3.43
C PRO A 199 43.02 37.04 -2.68
N PRO A 200 42.44 38.16 -3.18
CA PRO A 200 41.34 38.89 -2.54
C PRO A 200 40.08 38.04 -2.28
N LEU A 201 39.90 36.92 -2.98
CA LEU A 201 38.82 35.96 -2.77
C LEU A 201 38.84 35.30 -1.38
N THR A 202 40.03 35.02 -0.82
CA THR A 202 40.16 34.30 0.47
C THR A 202 39.68 35.13 1.67
N LEU A 203 39.94 36.45 1.67
CA LEU A 203 39.48 37.38 2.70
C LEU A 203 37.97 37.64 2.63
N ILE A 204 37.40 37.67 1.42
CA ILE A 204 35.96 37.79 1.20
C ILE A 204 35.23 36.54 1.71
N ILE A 205 35.78 35.34 1.47
CA ILE A 205 35.20 34.08 1.91
C ILE A 205 35.24 33.94 3.45
N GLN A 206 36.32 34.38 4.12
CA GLN A 206 36.41 34.38 5.59
C GLN A 206 35.45 35.37 6.26
N GLY A 207 35.20 36.55 5.67
CA GLY A 207 34.18 37.48 6.18
C GLY A 207 32.75 36.98 5.96
N ILE A 208 32.51 36.33 4.82
CA ILE A 208 31.21 35.74 4.47
C ILE A 208 30.91 34.49 5.30
N SER A 209 31.92 33.70 5.69
CA SER A 209 31.69 32.47 6.47
C SER A 209 31.04 32.74 7.82
N GLU A 210 31.46 33.76 8.57
CA GLU A 210 30.83 34.06 9.87
C GLU A 210 29.36 34.48 9.75
N GLN A 211 29.02 35.23 8.70
CA GLN A 211 27.65 35.63 8.42
C GLN A 211 26.79 34.47 7.90
N ILE A 212 27.36 33.59 7.06
CA ILE A 212 26.67 32.39 6.59
C ILE A 212 26.48 31.39 7.73
N ARG A 213 27.40 31.32 8.70
CA ARG A 213 27.31 30.41 9.85
C ARG A 213 26.04 30.67 10.66
N SER A 214 25.81 31.93 11.05
CA SER A 214 24.60 32.30 11.81
C SER A 214 23.31 32.09 11.02
N LEU A 215 23.34 32.34 9.70
CA LEU A 215 22.21 32.05 8.81
C LEU A 215 21.89 30.55 8.74
N ILE A 216 22.91 29.69 8.63
CA ILE A 216 22.73 28.23 8.57
C ILE A 216 22.20 27.69 9.91
N GLU A 217 22.70 28.20 11.05
CA GLU A 217 22.20 27.83 12.38
C GLU A 217 20.69 28.07 12.51
N VAL A 218 20.23 29.27 12.11
CA VAL A 218 18.79 29.61 12.10
C VAL A 218 18.02 28.74 11.11
N LEU A 219 18.59 28.49 9.93
CA LEU A 219 17.95 27.72 8.87
C LEU A 219 17.76 26.25 9.27
N ILE A 220 18.74 25.63 9.93
CA ILE A 220 18.62 24.25 10.44
C ILE A 220 17.43 24.16 11.38
N CYS A 221 17.33 25.07 12.35
CA CYS A 221 16.21 25.07 13.27
C CYS A 221 14.88 25.27 12.57
N LYS A 222 14.78 26.25 11.66
CA LYS A 222 13.57 26.49 10.87
C LYS A 222 13.14 25.25 10.08
N LYS A 223 14.08 24.52 9.50
CA LYS A 223 13.77 23.32 8.71
C LYS A 223 13.41 22.12 9.56
N VAL A 224 14.06 21.92 10.71
CA VAL A 224 13.71 20.86 11.65
C VAL A 224 12.31 21.09 12.23
N THR A 225 11.93 22.33 12.55
CA THR A 225 10.58 22.64 13.04
C THR A 225 9.51 22.50 11.96
N GLU A 226 9.79 22.91 10.72
CA GLU A 226 8.92 22.69 9.55
C GLU A 226 8.66 21.18 9.35
N PHE A 227 9.70 20.35 9.41
CA PHE A 227 9.57 18.88 9.33
C PHE A 227 8.69 18.30 10.45
N ILE A 228 8.86 18.76 11.70
CA ILE A 228 8.00 18.29 12.81
C ILE A 228 6.54 18.65 12.56
N ASN A 229 6.29 19.91 12.17
CA ASN A 229 4.95 20.44 12.04
C ASN A 229 4.18 19.87 10.83
N GLU A 230 4.85 19.72 9.68
CA GLU A 230 4.20 19.34 8.42
C GLU A 230 4.26 17.84 8.13
N ASP A 231 5.40 17.20 8.39
CA ASP A 231 5.64 15.81 8.00
C ASP A 231 5.44 14.85 9.17
N PHE A 232 6.11 15.08 10.30
CA PHE A 232 6.08 14.18 11.45
C PHE A 232 4.70 14.13 12.10
N ASN A 233 4.11 15.29 12.40
CA ASN A 233 2.77 15.37 12.98
C ASN A 233 1.69 14.81 12.05
N LYS A 234 1.85 14.95 10.73
CA LYS A 234 0.95 14.32 9.75
C LYS A 234 1.04 12.80 9.80
N LYS A 235 2.24 12.24 9.96
CA LYS A 235 2.44 10.79 10.13
C LYS A 235 1.90 10.29 11.48
N LEU A 236 2.08 11.05 12.56
CA LEU A 236 1.47 10.74 13.85
C LEU A 236 -0.05 10.70 13.77
N LEU A 237 -0.67 11.71 13.13
CA LEU A 237 -2.10 11.76 12.90
C LEU A 237 -2.60 10.54 12.13
N GLN A 238 -1.90 10.15 11.04
CA GLN A 238 -2.25 8.96 10.26
C GLN A 238 -2.26 7.68 11.11
N SER A 239 -1.33 7.56 12.07
CA SER A 239 -1.19 6.36 12.92
C SER A 239 -2.26 6.21 14.01
N GLN A 240 -2.94 7.29 14.40
CA GLN A 240 -3.91 7.35 15.50
C GLN A 240 -5.28 7.80 15.01
N THR A 241 -5.77 7.14 13.96
CA THR A 241 -7.07 7.41 13.33
C THR A 241 -8.08 6.29 13.57
N LYS A 242 -9.37 6.64 13.46
CA LYS A 242 -10.46 5.68 13.36
C LYS A 242 -10.26 4.86 12.09
N THR A 243 -10.02 3.56 12.25
CA THR A 243 -9.72 2.65 11.15
C THR A 243 -10.60 1.41 11.27
N SER A 244 -10.97 0.81 10.13
CA SER A 244 -11.71 -0.46 10.15
C SER A 244 -10.83 -1.50 10.81
N LEU A 245 -11.39 -2.49 11.50
CA LEU A 245 -10.62 -3.55 12.13
C LEU A 245 -9.78 -4.29 11.08
N ALA A 246 -10.29 -4.46 9.85
CA ALA A 246 -9.55 -4.99 8.71
C ALA A 246 -8.34 -4.13 8.27
N ASP A 247 -8.48 -2.80 8.33
CA ASP A 247 -7.46 -1.84 7.87
C ASP A 247 -6.49 -1.42 8.97
N ALA A 248 -6.94 -1.29 10.22
CA ALA A 248 -6.11 -1.07 11.41
C ALA A 248 -4.99 -2.12 11.47
N VAL A 249 -5.39 -3.34 11.15
CA VAL A 249 -4.57 -4.54 11.07
C VAL A 249 -3.59 -4.54 9.88
N ARG A 250 -3.84 -3.77 8.82
CA ARG A 250 -2.99 -3.68 7.61
C ARG A 250 -2.14 -2.42 7.53
N ILE A 251 -2.60 -1.31 8.09
CA ILE A 251 -2.15 0.05 7.77
C ILE A 251 -1.53 0.75 9.00
N ASN A 252 -1.97 0.43 10.22
CA ASN A 252 -1.50 1.15 11.41
C ASN A 252 -0.25 0.50 12.01
N THR A 253 0.88 1.19 11.88
CA THR A 253 2.13 0.84 12.57
C THR A 253 1.97 0.84 14.10
N PHE A 254 1.06 1.64 14.65
CA PHE A 254 0.72 1.59 16.07
C PHE A 254 -0.08 0.33 16.45
N ALA A 255 -1.02 -0.11 15.60
CA ALA A 255 -1.72 -1.39 15.78
C ALA A 255 -0.74 -2.57 15.69
N ALA A 256 0.28 -2.46 14.83
CA ALA A 256 1.38 -3.42 14.78
C ALA A 256 2.22 -3.38 16.09
N ILE A 257 2.45 -2.21 16.69
CA ILE A 257 3.18 -2.08 17.96
C ILE A 257 2.35 -2.59 19.16
N VAL A 258 1.03 -2.42 19.14
CA VAL A 258 0.10 -2.93 20.16
C VAL A 258 -0.23 -4.42 19.98
N GLY A 259 0.29 -5.05 18.92
CA GLY A 259 0.09 -6.47 18.67
C GLY A 259 -1.32 -6.81 18.19
N LEU A 260 -1.89 -6.03 17.27
CA LEU A 260 -3.10 -6.45 16.55
C LEU A 260 -2.69 -7.34 15.35
N PRO A 261 -3.20 -8.58 15.26
CA PRO A 261 -2.81 -9.55 14.23
C PRO A 261 -3.18 -9.09 12.84
N ASN A 262 -2.41 -9.47 11.81
CA ASN A 262 -2.83 -9.33 10.41
C ASN A 262 -4.18 -10.04 10.18
N SER A 263 -5.05 -9.52 9.31
CA SER A 263 -6.38 -10.09 9.07
C SER A 263 -6.22 -11.49 8.47
N LYS A 264 -5.18 -11.71 7.66
CA LYS A 264 -4.81 -13.04 7.18
C LYS A 264 -4.34 -13.99 8.29
N GLU A 265 -3.54 -13.50 9.25
CA GLU A 265 -3.02 -14.32 10.37
C GLU A 265 -4.11 -14.61 11.41
N LEU A 266 -4.99 -13.65 11.72
CA LEU A 266 -6.25 -13.90 12.43
C LEU A 266 -7.06 -14.97 11.73
N ILE A 267 -7.31 -14.80 10.42
CA ILE A 267 -8.11 -15.74 9.64
C ILE A 267 -7.45 -17.13 9.60
N GLU A 268 -6.13 -17.24 9.49
CA GLU A 268 -5.38 -18.51 9.52
C GLU A 268 -5.37 -19.15 10.92
N THR A 269 -5.32 -18.35 11.99
CA THR A 269 -5.47 -18.84 13.38
C THR A 269 -6.91 -19.31 13.63
N PHE A 270 -7.88 -18.62 13.01
CA PHE A 270 -9.28 -19.04 12.96
C PHE A 270 -9.54 -20.19 11.97
N GLN A 271 -8.59 -20.52 11.07
CA GLN A 271 -8.70 -21.68 10.17
C GLN A 271 -8.41 -23.01 10.87
N ALA A 272 -7.67 -22.99 11.97
CA ALA A 272 -7.48 -24.16 12.83
C ALA A 272 -8.80 -24.64 13.46
N PHE A 273 -9.85 -23.81 13.41
CA PHE A 273 -11.20 -24.20 13.76
C PHE A 273 -11.80 -24.95 12.57
N ASN A 274 -11.81 -26.27 12.64
CA ASN A 274 -12.56 -27.15 11.74
C ASN A 274 -14.09 -27.05 12.00
N LEU A 275 -14.58 -25.88 12.39
CA LEU A 275 -15.98 -25.54 12.44
C LEU A 275 -16.32 -24.91 11.09
N THR A 276 -17.16 -25.58 10.30
CA THR A 276 -17.81 -25.05 9.08
C THR A 276 -18.77 -23.89 9.36
N VAL A 277 -18.63 -23.20 10.51
CA VAL A 277 -19.32 -21.97 10.87
C VAL A 277 -18.74 -20.83 10.02
N SER A 278 -19.30 -20.70 8.82
CA SER A 278 -19.40 -19.49 8.02
C SER A 278 -18.18 -18.54 7.99
N TYR A 279 -17.09 -19.03 7.41
CA TYR A 279 -15.95 -18.25 6.90
C TYR A 279 -16.30 -16.91 6.19
N PRO A 280 -17.43 -16.77 5.46
CA PRO A 280 -17.82 -15.50 4.85
C PRO A 280 -18.25 -14.45 5.89
N LEU A 281 -18.95 -14.86 6.95
CA LEU A 281 -19.57 -13.98 7.95
C LEU A 281 -18.54 -13.32 8.88
N PHE A 282 -17.51 -14.06 9.32
CA PHE A 282 -16.41 -13.48 10.11
C PHE A 282 -15.60 -12.45 9.31
N ARG A 283 -15.37 -12.71 8.01
CA ARG A 283 -14.70 -11.77 7.11
C ARG A 283 -15.52 -10.50 6.90
N GLN A 284 -16.85 -10.64 6.83
CA GLN A 284 -17.80 -9.53 6.73
C GLN A 284 -17.80 -8.69 8.03
N LEU A 285 -17.71 -9.31 9.21
CA LEU A 285 -17.60 -8.64 10.51
C LEU A 285 -16.31 -7.81 10.65
N VAL A 286 -15.15 -8.39 10.37
CA VAL A 286 -13.86 -7.68 10.49
C VAL A 286 -13.77 -6.47 9.56
N SER A 287 -14.50 -6.51 8.43
CA SER A 287 -14.59 -5.36 7.52
C SER A 287 -15.53 -4.26 7.99
N ARG A 288 -16.47 -4.55 8.90
CA ARG A 288 -17.52 -3.62 9.33
C ARG A 288 -17.34 -3.00 10.71
N ILE A 289 -16.48 -3.57 11.54
CA ILE A 289 -16.13 -3.01 12.84
C ILE A 289 -15.01 -1.98 12.65
N TYR A 290 -15.15 -0.80 13.26
CA TYR A 290 -14.12 0.23 13.36
C TYR A 290 -13.63 0.34 14.79
N VAL A 291 -12.31 0.48 14.95
CA VAL A 291 -11.67 0.74 16.24
C VAL A 291 -11.09 2.16 16.22
N ASP A 292 -11.41 2.91 17.27
CA ASP A 292 -10.93 4.26 17.47
C ASP A 292 -9.70 4.28 18.39
N PHE A 293 -8.52 4.48 17.79
CA PHE A 293 -7.25 4.55 18.52
C PHE A 293 -6.87 5.98 18.97
N ARG A 294 -7.79 6.94 18.85
CA ARG A 294 -7.53 8.31 19.31
C ARG A 294 -7.28 8.37 20.81
N LEU A 295 -6.52 9.36 21.22
CA LEU A 295 -6.23 9.71 22.60
C LEU A 295 -7.48 10.24 23.28
N ASN A 296 -7.74 9.72 24.47
CA ASN A 296 -8.79 10.21 25.37
C ASN A 296 -8.25 11.31 26.30
N GLU A 297 -7.00 11.17 26.74
CA GLU A 297 -6.30 12.07 27.67
C GLU A 297 -5.04 12.61 27.01
N ASP A 298 -4.51 13.74 27.52
CA ASP A 298 -3.20 14.22 27.11
C ASP A 298 -2.10 13.19 27.43
N PRO A 299 -1.12 12.97 26.53
CA PRO A 299 0.05 12.17 26.85
C PRO A 299 0.77 12.73 28.07
N ILE A 300 1.31 11.85 28.91
CA ILE A 300 2.05 12.24 30.11
C ILE A 300 3.51 11.84 29.94
N CYS A 301 4.42 12.80 29.93
CA CYS A 301 5.86 12.52 29.95
C CYS A 301 6.47 12.87 31.30
N TYR A 302 7.26 11.94 31.83
CA TYR A 302 8.12 12.10 33.00
C TYR A 302 9.52 11.57 32.67
N LYS A 303 10.38 11.41 33.68
CA LYS A 303 11.80 11.00 33.56
C LYS A 303 11.99 9.77 32.66
N ASP A 304 12.27 10.01 31.39
CA ASP A 304 12.41 9.02 30.31
C ASP A 304 11.25 8.02 30.21
N THR A 305 10.05 8.45 30.53
CA THR A 305 8.86 7.61 30.43
C THR A 305 7.70 8.37 29.83
N VAL A 306 6.95 7.69 28.97
CA VAL A 306 5.81 8.25 28.24
C VAL A 306 4.58 7.39 28.48
N GLU A 307 3.50 8.01 28.93
CA GLU A 307 2.18 7.39 29.07
C GLU A 307 1.20 7.93 28.02
N ILE A 308 0.46 7.01 27.41
CA ILE A 308 -0.50 7.30 26.35
C ILE A 308 -1.79 6.55 26.69
N SER A 309 -2.91 7.27 26.70
CA SER A 309 -4.26 6.76 27.00
C SER A 309 -5.14 6.79 25.75
N ASN A 310 -5.42 5.63 25.18
CA ASN A 310 -6.25 5.51 23.98
C ASN A 310 -7.70 5.19 24.35
N MET A 311 -8.64 5.78 23.61
CA MET A 311 -10.07 5.59 23.78
C MET A 311 -10.47 4.13 23.54
N GLY A 312 -10.02 3.54 22.43
CA GLY A 312 -10.31 2.15 22.07
C GLY A 312 -11.79 1.87 21.82
N GLU A 313 -12.55 2.89 21.38
CA GLU A 313 -13.99 2.77 21.09
C GLU A 313 -14.20 1.87 19.88
N ILE A 314 -15.16 0.95 20.00
CA ILE A 314 -15.54 0.03 18.92
C ILE A 314 -16.91 0.47 18.39
N SER A 315 -17.02 0.61 17.06
CA SER A 315 -18.24 1.08 16.38
C SER A 315 -18.47 0.37 15.04
N LEU A 316 -19.69 0.38 14.52
CA LEU A 316 -20.04 -0.20 13.21
C LEU A 316 -20.03 0.86 12.08
N VAL A 317 -19.82 0.43 10.83
CA VAL A 317 -19.86 1.30 9.63
C VAL A 317 -21.26 1.91 9.46
N GLY A 318 -21.31 3.21 9.10
CA GLY A 318 -22.50 3.81 8.49
C GLY A 318 -23.58 4.31 9.45
N ASP A 319 -23.41 4.11 10.76
CA ASP A 319 -24.39 4.54 11.75
C ASP A 319 -23.70 5.25 12.92
N ILE A 320 -23.65 6.59 12.85
CA ILE A 320 -23.06 7.46 13.89
C ILE A 320 -23.83 7.32 15.22
N THR A 321 -25.04 6.77 15.17
CA THR A 321 -25.96 6.62 16.31
C THR A 321 -25.75 5.32 17.11
N LYS A 322 -25.17 4.27 16.52
CA LYS A 322 -24.95 2.96 17.18
C LYS A 322 -23.57 2.88 17.83
N LYS A 323 -23.35 3.70 18.86
CA LYS A 323 -22.20 3.56 19.76
C LYS A 323 -22.38 2.37 20.69
N THR A 324 -21.27 1.88 21.23
CA THR A 324 -21.31 0.86 22.29
C THR A 324 -22.04 1.45 23.52
N PRO A 325 -23.10 0.82 24.05
CA PRO A 325 -23.98 1.40 25.08
C PRO A 325 -23.41 1.34 26.50
N PHE A 326 -22.13 0.99 26.65
CA PHE A 326 -21.41 0.95 27.92
C PHE A 326 -20.01 1.54 27.73
N THR A 327 -19.31 1.84 28.81
CA THR A 327 -17.98 2.48 28.79
C THR A 327 -16.94 1.63 29.51
N ALA A 328 -15.66 1.89 29.22
CA ALA A 328 -14.58 1.21 29.92
C ALA A 328 -14.54 1.60 31.40
N ALA A 329 -14.11 0.66 32.25
CA ALA A 329 -13.86 0.93 33.65
C ALA A 329 -12.49 1.62 33.83
N PRO A 330 -12.34 2.54 34.81
CA PRO A 330 -11.05 3.16 35.11
C PRO A 330 -9.98 2.11 35.45
N MET A 331 -8.84 2.17 34.77
CA MET A 331 -7.73 1.24 34.97
C MET A 331 -6.59 1.92 35.75
N PHE A 332 -5.97 1.16 36.65
CA PHE A 332 -4.85 1.63 37.45
C PHE A 332 -3.65 0.70 37.30
N TRP A 333 -2.46 1.30 37.26
CA TRP A 333 -1.21 0.55 37.19
C TRP A 333 -0.97 -0.27 38.47
N PRO A 334 -0.49 -1.52 38.36
CA PRO A 334 -0.22 -2.35 39.54
C PRO A 334 0.92 -1.76 40.38
N LYS A 335 0.75 -1.80 41.71
CA LYS A 335 1.73 -1.25 42.67
C LYS A 335 3.08 -2.00 42.67
N LYS A 336 3.08 -3.28 42.30
CA LYS A 336 4.26 -4.15 42.22
C LYS A 336 4.48 -4.57 40.77
N SER A 337 5.32 -3.83 40.04
CA SER A 337 5.69 -4.16 38.65
C SER A 337 7.21 -4.14 38.48
N LYS A 338 7.72 -4.97 37.57
CA LYS A 338 9.14 -4.96 37.20
C LYS A 338 9.48 -3.62 36.57
N LYS A 339 10.38 -2.86 37.21
CA LYS A 339 10.82 -1.54 36.73
C LYS A 339 11.72 -1.59 35.47
N ASN A 340 12.24 -2.77 35.11
CA ASN A 340 13.22 -2.94 34.03
C ASN A 340 12.63 -3.45 32.70
N ALA A 341 11.31 -3.46 32.56
CA ALA A 341 10.65 -3.79 31.31
C ALA A 341 10.74 -2.61 30.32
N MET A 342 10.55 -2.87 29.03
CA MET A 342 10.46 -1.82 28.01
C MET A 342 9.06 -1.20 27.92
N ILE A 343 8.00 -2.01 27.99
CA ILE A 343 6.62 -1.52 27.85
C ILE A 343 5.69 -2.16 28.88
N HIS A 344 4.80 -1.34 29.44
CA HIS A 344 3.63 -1.79 30.21
C HIS A 344 2.35 -1.44 29.45
N LEU A 345 1.43 -2.37 29.42
CA LEU A 345 0.15 -2.26 28.72
C LEU A 345 -0.98 -2.66 29.68
N LEU A 346 -2.03 -1.85 29.71
CA LEU A 346 -3.30 -2.18 30.34
C LEU A 346 -4.38 -2.23 29.26
N ILE A 347 -5.10 -3.34 29.20
CA ILE A 347 -6.21 -3.55 28.27
C ILE A 347 -7.48 -3.83 29.08
N SER A 348 -8.53 -3.06 28.85
CA SER A 348 -9.81 -3.24 29.53
C SER A 348 -10.62 -4.40 28.92
N ASP A 349 -11.41 -5.08 29.76
CA ASP A 349 -12.42 -6.04 29.31
C ASP A 349 -13.52 -5.39 28.43
N TYR A 350 -13.60 -4.06 28.42
CA TYR A 350 -14.44 -3.28 27.51
C TYR A 350 -14.26 -3.69 26.05
N ILE A 351 -13.01 -3.91 25.59
CA ILE A 351 -12.73 -4.23 24.19
C ILE A 351 -13.40 -5.56 23.78
N ALA A 352 -13.26 -6.59 24.62
CA ALA A 352 -13.86 -7.89 24.37
C ALA A 352 -15.40 -7.80 24.39
N ASN A 353 -15.96 -7.12 25.39
CA ASN A 353 -17.41 -6.96 25.52
C ASN A 353 -18.00 -6.12 24.39
N ALA A 354 -17.33 -5.06 23.95
CA ALA A 354 -17.78 -4.23 22.84
C ALA A 354 -17.78 -5.00 21.52
N LEU A 355 -16.76 -5.84 21.26
CA LEU A 355 -16.75 -6.75 20.12
C LEU A 355 -17.91 -7.76 20.17
N LEU A 356 -18.14 -8.38 21.33
CA LEU A 356 -19.22 -9.35 21.51
C LEU A 356 -20.60 -8.71 21.37
N TYR A 357 -20.76 -7.48 21.85
CA TYR A 357 -21.99 -6.71 21.67
C TYR A 357 -22.28 -6.41 20.21
N HIS A 358 -21.30 -5.93 19.45
CA HIS A 358 -21.49 -5.66 18.01
C HIS A 358 -21.64 -6.94 17.18
N ALA A 359 -21.01 -8.04 17.59
CA ALA A 359 -21.24 -9.36 16.98
C ALA A 359 -22.66 -9.88 17.25
N PHE A 360 -23.18 -9.63 18.46
CA PHE A 360 -24.54 -9.96 18.84
C PHE A 360 -25.58 -9.13 18.07
N SER A 361 -25.38 -7.80 17.99
CA SER A 361 -26.33 -6.89 17.33
C SER A 361 -26.44 -7.12 15.81
N GLU A 362 -25.40 -7.69 15.19
CA GLU A 362 -25.40 -8.11 13.78
C GLU A 362 -25.85 -9.58 13.58
N HIS A 363 -26.35 -10.26 14.64
CA HIS A 363 -26.82 -11.65 14.63
C HIS A 363 -25.76 -12.70 14.23
N LEU A 364 -24.49 -12.45 14.56
CA LEU A 364 -23.36 -13.27 14.11
C LEU A 364 -22.95 -14.37 15.10
N LEU A 365 -23.60 -14.41 16.26
CA LEU A 365 -23.33 -15.37 17.34
C LEU A 365 -24.33 -16.54 17.35
N GLN A 366 -25.01 -16.80 16.22
CA GLN A 366 -25.87 -17.96 16.04
C GLN A 366 -25.03 -19.17 15.63
N PHE A 367 -25.15 -20.28 16.37
CA PHE A 367 -24.38 -21.50 16.13
C PHE A 367 -25.31 -22.65 15.77
N VAL A 368 -24.96 -23.41 14.74
CA VAL A 368 -25.67 -24.64 14.33
C VAL A 368 -24.79 -25.83 14.68
N VAL A 369 -25.37 -26.79 15.38
CA VAL A 369 -24.75 -28.06 15.76
C VAL A 369 -25.55 -29.19 15.15
N ASP A 370 -24.90 -29.97 14.30
CA ASP A 370 -25.43 -31.13 13.57
C ASP A 370 -24.35 -32.22 13.47
N ASP A 371 -24.68 -33.32 12.79
CA ASP A 371 -23.78 -34.48 12.63
C ASP A 371 -22.53 -34.19 11.79
N GLN A 372 -22.47 -33.06 11.09
CA GLN A 372 -21.37 -32.67 10.20
C GLN A 372 -20.45 -31.61 10.83
N THR A 373 -20.98 -30.76 11.71
CA THR A 373 -20.26 -29.63 12.32
C THR A 373 -19.32 -30.05 13.45
N ILE A 374 -19.69 -31.07 14.23
CA ILE A 374 -18.84 -31.63 15.29
C ILE A 374 -18.83 -33.16 15.18
N SER A 375 -17.83 -33.71 14.50
CA SER A 375 -17.74 -35.15 14.22
C SER A 375 -17.75 -36.04 15.47
N SER A 376 -17.31 -35.53 16.62
CA SER A 376 -17.37 -36.23 17.91
C SER A 376 -18.78 -36.32 18.51
N LEU A 377 -19.72 -35.49 18.03
CA LEU A 377 -21.12 -35.47 18.45
C LEU A 377 -22.05 -36.16 17.45
N GLY A 378 -21.56 -36.53 16.26
CA GLY A 378 -22.36 -37.17 15.21
C GLY A 378 -23.19 -38.36 15.71
N PRO A 379 -22.59 -39.38 16.36
CA PRO A 379 -23.32 -40.53 16.91
C PRO A 379 -24.37 -40.15 17.96
N LEU A 380 -24.16 -39.05 18.70
CA LEU A 380 -25.09 -38.57 19.72
C LEU A 380 -26.34 -37.95 19.07
N LEU A 381 -26.20 -37.23 17.95
CA LEU A 381 -27.25 -36.44 17.29
C LEU A 381 -28.19 -37.26 16.39
N HIS A 382 -28.50 -38.49 16.80
CA HIS A 382 -29.45 -39.38 16.12
C HIS A 382 -30.64 -39.72 17.01
N THR A 383 -31.80 -39.94 16.37
CA THR A 383 -33.04 -40.37 17.05
C THR A 383 -33.20 -41.89 17.12
N SER A 384 -32.21 -42.65 16.66
CA SER A 384 -32.16 -44.11 16.73
C SER A 384 -30.72 -44.58 16.93
N CYS A 385 -30.44 -45.27 18.03
CA CYS A 385 -29.08 -45.68 18.37
C CYS A 385 -28.76 -47.05 17.75
N ALA A 386 -27.74 -47.12 16.88
CA ALA A 386 -27.26 -48.40 16.34
C ALA A 386 -26.19 -49.06 17.24
N THR A 387 -25.28 -48.24 17.79
CA THR A 387 -24.25 -48.63 18.78
C THR A 387 -23.82 -47.40 19.60
N GLY A 388 -23.87 -47.45 20.93
CA GLY A 388 -23.49 -46.33 21.82
C GLY A 388 -24.69 -45.48 22.28
N ILE A 389 -24.40 -44.40 23.04
CA ILE A 389 -25.41 -43.48 23.60
C ILE A 389 -25.83 -42.47 22.51
N CYS A 390 -27.14 -42.32 22.28
CA CYS A 390 -27.66 -41.28 21.39
C CYS A 390 -28.81 -40.46 22.01
N PHE A 391 -29.26 -39.40 21.33
CA PHE A 391 -30.29 -38.48 21.84
C PHE A 391 -31.62 -39.18 22.17
N ALA A 392 -31.90 -40.32 21.53
CA ALA A 392 -33.04 -41.18 21.86
C ALA A 392 -32.96 -41.79 23.26
N ASP A 393 -31.77 -42.07 23.78
CA ASP A 393 -31.60 -42.58 25.15
C ASP A 393 -31.86 -41.48 26.19
N LEU A 394 -31.63 -40.21 25.81
CA LEU A 394 -31.82 -39.04 26.66
C LEU A 394 -33.25 -38.50 26.60
N ILE A 395 -33.93 -38.65 25.46
CA ILE A 395 -35.33 -38.26 25.28
C ILE A 395 -36.05 -39.40 24.53
N PRO A 396 -36.53 -40.42 25.26
CA PRO A 396 -37.13 -41.62 24.65
C PRO A 396 -38.32 -41.33 23.72
N GLN A 397 -39.12 -40.29 24.04
CA GLN A 397 -40.29 -39.88 23.24
C GLN A 397 -39.94 -39.50 21.79
N ILE A 398 -38.70 -39.06 21.52
CA ILE A 398 -38.26 -38.69 20.17
C ILE A 398 -38.06 -39.91 19.28
N ALA A 399 -37.62 -41.03 19.85
CA ALA A 399 -37.41 -42.27 19.12
C ALA A 399 -38.73 -42.86 18.61
N GLU A 400 -39.80 -42.70 19.39
CA GLU A 400 -41.15 -43.18 19.04
C GLU A 400 -41.80 -42.31 17.96
N LEU A 401 -41.64 -40.99 18.05
CA LEU A 401 -42.29 -40.04 17.13
C LEU A 401 -41.54 -39.88 15.81
N TYR A 402 -40.20 -39.96 15.81
CA TYR A 402 -39.36 -39.70 14.65
C TYR A 402 -38.20 -40.69 14.53
N PRO A 403 -38.45 -41.94 14.12
CA PRO A 403 -37.41 -42.97 13.99
C PRO A 403 -36.40 -42.64 12.86
N ASN A 404 -35.15 -43.11 13.00
CA ASN A 404 -34.08 -43.00 11.99
C ASN A 404 -33.82 -41.58 11.44
N SER A 405 -34.05 -40.57 12.27
CA SER A 405 -33.89 -39.16 11.92
C SER A 405 -32.65 -38.55 12.60
N LYS A 406 -32.26 -37.37 12.13
CA LYS A 406 -31.11 -36.63 12.66
C LYS A 406 -31.56 -35.44 13.49
N VAL A 407 -30.79 -35.08 14.52
CA VAL A 407 -31.05 -33.91 15.36
C VAL A 407 -30.13 -32.78 14.97
N ARG A 408 -30.70 -31.59 14.72
CA ARG A 408 -29.99 -30.34 14.49
C ARG A 408 -30.33 -29.36 15.62
N LEU A 409 -29.33 -28.89 16.34
CA LEU A 409 -29.48 -27.90 17.40
C LEU A 409 -29.03 -26.54 16.88
N ILE A 410 -29.84 -25.52 17.09
CA ILE A 410 -29.52 -24.13 16.73
C ILE A 410 -29.50 -23.31 18.01
N PHE A 411 -28.32 -22.86 18.43
CA PHE A 411 -28.17 -21.93 19.53
C PHE A 411 -28.27 -20.50 19.01
N THR A 412 -29.15 -19.71 19.63
CA THR A 412 -29.31 -18.29 19.38
C THR A 412 -29.17 -17.53 20.71
N PRO A 413 -28.18 -16.65 20.87
CA PRO A 413 -28.03 -15.87 22.10
C PRO A 413 -29.23 -14.95 22.29
N THR A 414 -29.68 -14.77 23.54
CA THR A 414 -30.77 -13.85 23.90
C THR A 414 -30.26 -12.47 24.28
N ARG A 415 -28.99 -12.38 24.68
CA ARG A 415 -28.25 -11.16 24.99
C ARG A 415 -26.79 -11.33 24.61
N ALA A 416 -26.06 -10.22 24.50
CA ALA A 416 -24.63 -10.24 24.21
C ALA A 416 -23.86 -11.03 25.30
N PRO A 417 -22.99 -11.99 24.92
CA PRO A 417 -22.10 -12.64 25.87
C PRO A 417 -21.18 -11.64 26.57
N VAL A 418 -20.87 -11.91 27.84
CA VAL A 418 -20.03 -11.03 28.65
C VAL A 418 -18.78 -11.75 29.12
N VAL A 419 -17.65 -11.06 29.05
CA VAL A 419 -16.35 -11.46 29.57
C VAL A 419 -15.90 -10.45 30.61
N LEU A 420 -15.60 -10.91 31.82
CA LEU A 420 -15.12 -10.06 32.91
C LEU A 420 -13.77 -10.52 33.41
N PHE A 421 -12.88 -9.55 33.62
CA PHE A 421 -11.57 -9.80 34.21
C PHE A 421 -11.67 -9.62 35.73
N GLN A 422 -11.27 -10.65 36.47
CA GLN A 422 -11.26 -10.64 37.93
C GLN A 422 -9.89 -11.00 38.46
N ALA A 423 -9.39 -10.22 39.42
CA ALA A 423 -8.12 -10.50 40.10
C ALA A 423 -8.21 -11.65 41.11
N LYS A 424 -9.42 -12.15 41.41
CA LYS A 424 -9.66 -13.28 42.32
C LYS A 424 -8.96 -14.54 41.82
N GLN A 425 -8.57 -15.43 42.75
CA GLN A 425 -7.98 -16.74 42.46
C GLN A 425 -6.75 -16.71 41.52
N GLY A 426 -5.92 -15.67 41.62
CA GLY A 426 -4.71 -15.55 40.79
C GLY A 426 -4.95 -15.00 39.38
N GLY A 427 -6.19 -14.56 39.09
CA GLY A 427 -6.56 -13.97 37.80
C GLY A 427 -7.41 -14.91 36.96
N VAL A 428 -8.69 -14.59 36.80
CA VAL A 428 -9.66 -15.42 36.08
C VAL A 428 -10.50 -14.56 35.14
N LEU A 429 -10.79 -15.10 33.95
CA LEU A 429 -11.76 -14.55 33.02
C LEU A 429 -13.10 -15.26 33.26
N MET A 430 -14.10 -14.51 33.70
CA MET A 430 -15.45 -15.03 33.89
C MET A 430 -16.27 -14.75 32.63
N THR A 431 -16.89 -15.79 32.07
CA THR A 431 -17.74 -15.67 30.89
C THR A 431 -19.17 -16.06 31.22
N ASN A 432 -20.13 -15.24 30.81
CA ASN A 432 -21.55 -15.54 30.94
C ASN A 432 -22.22 -15.53 29.55
N ILE A 433 -22.89 -16.63 29.21
CA ILE A 433 -23.55 -16.84 27.92
C ILE A 433 -24.99 -17.26 28.19
N ASN A 434 -25.94 -16.54 27.57
CA ASN A 434 -27.36 -16.87 27.63
C ASN A 434 -27.97 -16.95 26.24
N GLY A 435 -28.86 -17.91 26.04
CA GLY A 435 -29.52 -18.08 24.76
C GLY A 435 -30.68 -19.04 24.79
N LEU A 436 -31.23 -19.27 23.61
CA LEU A 436 -32.19 -20.31 23.32
C LEU A 436 -31.53 -21.36 22.43
N VAL A 437 -31.79 -22.63 22.71
CA VAL A 437 -31.40 -23.77 21.89
C VAL A 437 -32.67 -24.31 21.25
N PHE A 438 -32.74 -24.23 19.93
CA PHE A 438 -33.83 -24.81 19.14
C PHE A 438 -33.41 -26.16 18.61
N MET A 439 -34.17 -27.19 18.95
CA MET A 439 -33.97 -28.54 18.48
C MET A 439 -34.87 -28.79 17.27
N TYR A 440 -34.24 -29.14 16.15
CA TYR A 440 -34.91 -29.54 14.91
C TYR A 440 -34.63 -31.02 14.63
N ILE A 441 -35.66 -31.74 14.22
CA ILE A 441 -35.54 -33.10 13.71
C ILE A 441 -35.50 -33.01 12.19
N VAL A 442 -34.48 -33.59 11.58
CA VAL A 442 -34.24 -33.63 10.14
C VAL A 442 -34.48 -35.06 9.66
N GLU A 443 -35.53 -35.25 8.89
CA GLU A 443 -35.91 -36.54 8.33
C GLU A 443 -35.08 -36.89 7.08
N SER A 444 -35.14 -38.15 6.63
CA SER A 444 -34.43 -38.63 5.43
C SER A 444 -34.82 -37.90 4.14
N SER A 445 -36.00 -37.27 4.12
CA SER A 445 -36.53 -36.40 3.07
C SER A 445 -35.92 -34.98 3.06
N GLN A 446 -35.03 -34.65 4.00
CA GLN A 446 -34.51 -33.30 4.30
C GLN A 446 -35.54 -32.28 4.80
N THR A 447 -36.76 -32.69 5.13
CA THR A 447 -37.71 -31.82 5.85
C THR A 447 -37.28 -31.68 7.31
N SER A 448 -37.35 -30.45 7.85
CA SER A 448 -36.96 -30.15 9.23
C SER A 448 -38.14 -29.66 10.06
N HIS A 449 -38.40 -30.32 11.18
CA HIS A 449 -39.47 -29.98 12.13
C HIS A 449 -38.88 -29.49 13.44
N GLN A 450 -39.36 -28.37 13.97
CA GLN A 450 -38.94 -27.90 15.29
C GLN A 450 -39.57 -28.77 16.38
N ALA A 451 -38.75 -29.46 17.16
CA ALA A 451 -39.15 -30.42 18.16
C ALA A 451 -39.31 -29.79 19.56
N ALA A 452 -38.31 -29.02 19.99
CA ALA A 452 -38.32 -28.34 21.29
C ALA A 452 -37.45 -27.08 21.28
N ALA A 453 -37.67 -26.21 22.27
CA ALA A 453 -36.85 -25.05 22.55
C ALA A 453 -36.47 -25.01 24.04
N PHE A 454 -35.18 -24.85 24.30
CA PHE A 454 -34.61 -24.79 25.65
C PHE A 454 -33.96 -23.43 25.90
N ALA A 455 -34.09 -22.89 27.10
CA ALA A 455 -33.27 -21.77 27.54
C ALA A 455 -31.96 -22.27 28.13
N LEU A 456 -30.84 -21.73 27.66
CA LEU A 456 -29.48 -22.09 28.05
C LEU A 456 -28.82 -20.93 28.82
N ASP A 457 -28.21 -21.26 29.96
CA ASP A 457 -27.42 -20.34 30.79
C ASP A 457 -26.10 -21.01 31.18
N ILE A 458 -24.98 -20.45 30.70
CA ILE A 458 -23.63 -20.96 30.91
C ILE A 458 -22.80 -19.92 31.65
N VAL A 459 -22.17 -20.35 32.74
CA VAL A 459 -21.12 -19.61 33.43
C VAL A 459 -19.85 -20.45 33.40
N ALA A 460 -18.77 -19.88 32.89
CA ALA A 460 -17.46 -20.54 32.83
C ALA A 460 -16.35 -19.59 33.28
N SER A 461 -15.33 -20.17 33.91
CA SER A 461 -14.10 -19.50 34.30
C SER A 461 -12.96 -19.98 33.41
N LEU A 462 -12.15 -19.03 32.93
CA LEU A 462 -11.00 -19.25 32.08
C LEU A 462 -9.74 -18.73 32.78
N HIS A 463 -8.80 -19.63 33.02
CA HIS A 463 -7.45 -19.30 33.49
C HIS A 463 -6.53 -19.16 32.29
N LEU A 464 -5.87 -18.02 32.16
CA LEU A 464 -4.91 -17.75 31.09
C LEU A 464 -3.48 -17.84 31.60
N HIS A 465 -2.61 -18.46 30.80
CA HIS A 465 -1.17 -18.52 31.03
C HIS A 465 -0.44 -18.18 29.73
N VAL A 466 0.75 -17.58 29.83
CA VAL A 466 1.58 -17.28 28.66
C VAL A 466 2.84 -18.11 28.73
N GLU A 467 3.05 -18.94 27.73
CA GLU A 467 4.26 -19.75 27.56
C GLU A 467 4.79 -19.57 26.14
N ASN A 468 6.07 -19.23 25.98
CA ASN A 468 6.70 -19.03 24.66
C ASN A 468 5.94 -18.08 23.72
N ASN A 469 5.41 -16.97 24.23
CA ASN A 469 4.55 -16.02 23.49
C ASN A 469 3.25 -16.61 22.92
N THR A 470 2.85 -17.79 23.39
CA THR A 470 1.53 -18.38 23.14
C THR A 470 0.67 -18.19 24.37
N LEU A 471 -0.55 -17.73 24.16
CA LEU A 471 -1.56 -17.62 25.21
C LEU A 471 -2.25 -18.98 25.34
N LEU A 472 -1.87 -19.71 26.38
CA LEU A 472 -2.51 -20.96 26.77
C LEU A 472 -3.68 -20.65 27.70
N GLY A 473 -4.70 -21.49 27.67
CA GLY A 473 -5.86 -21.32 28.53
C GLY A 473 -6.34 -22.66 29.07
N LYS A 474 -6.99 -22.61 30.23
CA LYS A 474 -7.78 -23.71 30.76
C LYS A 474 -9.12 -23.18 31.23
N THR A 475 -10.20 -23.76 30.71
CA THR A 475 -11.57 -23.41 31.04
C THR A 475 -12.18 -24.45 31.97
N SER A 476 -12.90 -23.96 32.97
CA SER A 476 -13.79 -24.72 33.84
C SER A 476 -15.21 -24.20 33.66
N VAL A 477 -16.17 -25.08 33.38
CA VAL A 477 -17.58 -24.71 33.33
C VAL A 477 -18.12 -24.78 34.75
N GLU A 478 -18.53 -23.64 35.32
CA GLU A 478 -19.03 -23.56 36.69
C GLU A 478 -20.52 -23.88 36.78
N SER A 479 -21.28 -23.51 35.75
CA SER A 479 -22.71 -23.76 35.67
C SER A 479 -23.13 -23.93 34.22
N PHE A 480 -23.88 -24.99 33.93
CA PHE A 480 -24.53 -25.22 32.64
C PHE A 480 -25.99 -25.59 32.93
N ARG A 481 -26.92 -24.68 32.66
CA ARG A 481 -28.34 -24.86 32.99
C ARG A 481 -29.20 -24.83 31.74
N LEU A 482 -30.00 -25.87 31.56
CA LEU A 482 -31.06 -25.95 30.56
C LEU A 482 -32.41 -25.83 31.26
N LYS A 483 -33.33 -25.09 30.65
CA LYS A 483 -34.72 -25.01 31.10
C LYS A 483 -35.65 -25.18 29.92
N ASN A 484 -36.70 -25.97 30.08
CA ASN A 484 -37.73 -26.10 29.05
C ASN A 484 -38.46 -24.75 28.84
N LYS A 485 -38.77 -24.41 27.60
CA LYS A 485 -39.54 -23.19 27.25
C LYS A 485 -40.83 -23.55 26.53
N TYR A 486 -40.73 -24.16 25.37
CA TYR A 486 -41.88 -24.64 24.58
C TYR A 486 -41.40 -25.70 23.59
N GLY A 487 -42.23 -26.70 23.32
CA GLY A 487 -41.89 -27.80 22.41
C GLY A 487 -43.08 -28.72 22.21
N TYR A 488 -43.08 -29.44 21.08
CA TYR A 488 -44.05 -30.50 20.81
C TYR A 488 -43.73 -31.76 21.62
N ILE A 489 -42.46 -31.94 21.98
CA ILE A 489 -41.98 -32.99 22.89
C ILE A 489 -41.81 -32.39 24.29
N ASN A 490 -42.49 -32.97 25.27
CA ASN A 490 -42.41 -32.53 26.66
C ASN A 490 -41.24 -33.23 27.35
N VAL A 491 -40.08 -32.56 27.35
CA VAL A 491 -38.88 -33.03 28.04
C VAL A 491 -38.98 -32.68 29.52
N SER A 492 -38.76 -33.66 30.39
CA SER A 492 -38.76 -33.50 31.84
C SER A 492 -37.50 -32.79 32.34
N ASP A 493 -37.57 -32.19 33.54
CA ASP A 493 -36.43 -31.49 34.14
C ASP A 493 -35.26 -32.43 34.49
N ASP A 494 -35.54 -33.72 34.75
CA ASP A 494 -34.52 -34.74 35.00
C ASP A 494 -33.77 -35.09 33.71
N GLU A 495 -34.48 -35.33 32.60
CA GLU A 495 -33.88 -35.55 31.27
C GLU A 495 -33.04 -34.33 30.83
N LEU A 496 -33.51 -33.11 31.11
CA LEU A 496 -32.76 -31.88 30.84
C LEU A 496 -31.49 -31.76 31.69
N SER A 497 -31.51 -32.26 32.92
CA SER A 497 -30.36 -32.25 33.81
C SER A 497 -29.26 -33.21 33.32
N ASP A 498 -29.65 -34.39 32.83
CA ASP A 498 -28.73 -35.36 32.23
C ASP A 498 -28.11 -34.83 30.92
N ILE A 499 -28.93 -34.22 30.06
CA ILE A 499 -28.46 -33.55 28.84
C ILE A 499 -27.51 -32.41 29.19
N ALA A 500 -27.83 -31.61 30.21
CA ALA A 500 -27.00 -30.50 30.66
C ALA A 500 -25.63 -30.97 31.18
N LEU A 501 -25.60 -32.06 31.96
CA LEU A 501 -24.36 -32.62 32.49
C LEU A 501 -23.44 -33.10 31.36
N LEU A 502 -23.96 -33.92 30.43
CA LEU A 502 -23.20 -34.39 29.27
C LEU A 502 -22.71 -33.24 28.40
N SER A 503 -23.61 -32.29 28.11
CA SER A 503 -23.29 -31.11 27.30
C SER A 503 -22.22 -30.24 27.96
N SER A 504 -22.23 -30.11 29.28
CA SER A 504 -21.23 -29.33 30.02
C SER A 504 -19.83 -29.93 29.91
N GLU A 505 -19.69 -31.25 30.03
CA GLU A 505 -18.41 -31.93 29.87
C GLU A 505 -17.88 -31.82 28.44
N ILE A 506 -18.76 -32.02 27.46
CA ILE A 506 -18.41 -31.91 26.03
C ILE A 506 -17.95 -30.49 25.72
N PHE A 507 -18.71 -29.49 26.16
CA PHE A 507 -18.38 -28.08 25.98
C PHE A 507 -17.05 -27.70 26.62
N GLN A 508 -16.81 -28.17 27.86
CA GLN A 508 -15.55 -27.96 28.56
C GLN A 508 -14.36 -28.62 27.84
N ARG A 509 -14.50 -29.87 27.39
CA ARG A 509 -13.44 -30.57 26.64
C ARG A 509 -13.17 -29.89 25.30
N PHE A 510 -14.22 -29.46 24.61
CA PHE A 510 -14.11 -28.73 23.35
C PHE A 510 -13.28 -27.46 23.54
N ILE A 511 -13.64 -26.62 24.51
CA ILE A 511 -12.90 -25.37 24.79
C ILE A 511 -11.48 -25.66 25.27
N ASN A 512 -11.27 -26.67 26.11
CA ASN A 512 -9.93 -26.99 26.61
C ASN A 512 -9.02 -27.57 25.53
N ASN A 513 -9.52 -28.46 24.66
CA ASN A 513 -8.76 -28.95 23.51
C ASN A 513 -8.37 -27.78 22.60
N PHE A 514 -9.31 -26.85 22.42
CA PHE A 514 -9.07 -25.65 21.64
C PHE A 514 -8.02 -24.71 22.26
N LEU A 515 -8.06 -24.51 23.58
CA LEU A 515 -7.07 -23.70 24.30
C LEU A 515 -5.72 -24.41 24.51
N ARG A 516 -5.66 -25.72 24.29
CA ARG A 516 -4.45 -26.55 24.45
C ARG A 516 -3.41 -26.26 23.37
N ASP A 517 -3.85 -26.01 22.14
CA ASP A 517 -2.97 -25.66 21.02
C ASP A 517 -2.41 -24.24 21.15
N GLY A 518 -3.02 -23.43 22.04
CA GLY A 518 -2.60 -22.09 22.37
C GLY A 518 -2.93 -21.08 21.28
N PHE A 519 -3.22 -19.85 21.69
CA PHE A 519 -3.34 -18.74 20.75
C PHE A 519 -1.99 -18.06 20.59
N PRO A 520 -1.35 -18.10 19.41
CA PRO A 520 -0.15 -17.32 19.20
C PRO A 520 -0.51 -15.86 19.40
N ILE A 521 0.17 -15.19 20.32
CA ILE A 521 -0.07 -13.77 20.50
C ILE A 521 0.35 -13.10 19.19
N PRO A 522 -0.52 -12.32 18.58
CA PRO A 522 -0.26 -11.66 17.31
C PRO A 522 0.84 -10.62 17.41
N ILE A 523 2.06 -11.05 17.17
CA ILE A 523 3.25 -10.21 17.23
C ILE A 523 3.47 -9.61 15.84
N SER A 524 3.54 -8.28 15.76
CA SER A 524 3.85 -7.60 14.50
C SER A 524 5.14 -8.09 13.89
N LYS A 525 5.16 -8.16 12.57
CA LYS A 525 6.37 -8.47 11.79
C LYS A 525 7.51 -7.51 12.10
N VAL A 526 7.25 -6.28 12.53
CA VAL A 526 8.29 -5.29 12.84
C VAL A 526 8.79 -5.40 14.29
N LEU A 527 7.90 -5.81 15.21
CA LEU A 527 8.13 -5.76 16.65
C LEU A 527 8.09 -7.18 17.21
N ARG A 528 9.23 -7.75 17.59
CA ARG A 528 9.28 -9.01 18.33
C ARG A 528 9.07 -8.72 19.81
N THR A 529 7.90 -9.02 20.35
CA THR A 529 7.63 -8.85 21.79
C THR A 529 7.96 -10.14 22.54
N ASN A 530 8.48 -10.00 23.74
CA ASN A 530 8.64 -11.08 24.70
C ASN A 530 7.92 -10.68 25.98
N ILE A 531 6.83 -11.38 26.28
CA ILE A 531 6.00 -11.06 27.45
C ILE A 531 6.71 -11.57 28.70
N THR A 532 7.05 -10.65 29.59
CA THR A 532 7.77 -10.94 30.84
C THR A 532 6.85 -11.22 32.02
N GLN A 533 5.63 -10.68 31.96
CA GLN A 533 4.60 -10.84 32.98
C GLN A 533 3.24 -10.54 32.37
N LEU A 534 2.27 -11.44 32.59
CA LEU A 534 0.85 -11.22 32.35
C LEU A 534 0.12 -11.37 33.69
N GLN A 535 -0.71 -10.39 34.03
CA GLN A 535 -1.52 -10.41 35.25
C GLN A 535 -2.93 -9.93 34.94
N ILE A 536 -3.93 -10.73 35.31
CA ILE A 536 -5.33 -10.32 35.22
C ILE A 536 -5.64 -9.49 36.48
N LEU A 537 -6.14 -8.28 36.26
CA LEU A 537 -6.61 -7.36 37.28
C LEU A 537 -8.13 -7.25 37.20
N ASP A 538 -8.74 -6.55 38.14
CA ASP A 538 -10.17 -6.27 38.03
C ASP A 538 -10.42 -5.39 36.80
N ARG A 539 -11.31 -5.86 35.92
CA ARG A 539 -11.74 -5.21 34.67
C ARG A 539 -10.64 -4.95 33.63
N SER A 540 -9.40 -5.39 33.87
CA SER A 540 -8.26 -5.12 32.98
C SER A 540 -7.21 -6.22 33.03
N VAL A 541 -6.43 -6.36 31.97
CA VAL A 541 -5.25 -7.23 31.94
C VAL A 541 -3.99 -6.36 31.84
N PHE A 542 -3.03 -6.64 32.72
CA PHE A 542 -1.71 -6.02 32.74
C PHE A 542 -0.71 -6.91 32.00
N ILE A 543 -0.02 -6.32 31.03
CA ILE A 543 1.02 -6.98 30.24
C ILE A 543 2.30 -6.16 30.36
N SER A 544 3.37 -6.80 30.81
CA SER A 544 4.72 -6.24 30.83
C SER A 544 5.57 -6.99 29.82
N ALA A 545 6.14 -6.28 28.85
CA ALA A 545 6.91 -6.89 27.78
C ALA A 545 8.22 -6.16 27.50
N ASP A 546 9.18 -6.93 26.99
CA ASP A 546 10.34 -6.41 26.28
C ASP A 546 10.06 -6.53 24.78
N PHE A 547 10.59 -5.61 23.98
CA PHE A 547 10.44 -5.68 22.53
C PHE A 547 11.78 -5.48 21.83
N ASP A 548 11.94 -6.20 20.72
CA ASP A 548 13.04 -6.04 19.80
C ASP A 548 12.48 -5.62 18.43
N LEU A 549 13.20 -4.74 17.75
CA LEU A 549 12.77 -4.17 16.49
C LEU A 549 13.63 -4.75 15.38
N ASP A 550 13.00 -5.33 14.35
CA ASP A 550 13.74 -5.84 13.20
C ASP A 550 14.37 -4.66 12.44
N ARG A 551 15.68 -4.48 12.66
CA ARG A 551 16.46 -3.35 12.13
C ARG A 551 16.28 -3.14 10.63
N ARG A 552 16.24 -4.23 9.84
CA ARG A 552 16.07 -4.14 8.39
C ARG A 552 14.69 -3.60 8.01
N ARG A 553 13.67 -4.00 8.77
CA ARG A 553 12.29 -3.54 8.54
C ARG A 553 12.12 -2.09 8.99
N VAL A 554 12.72 -1.71 10.12
CA VAL A 554 12.69 -0.33 10.62
C VAL A 554 13.45 0.62 9.68
N SER A 555 14.64 0.26 9.20
CA SER A 555 15.37 1.09 8.22
C SER A 555 14.58 1.24 6.91
N ASN A 556 13.93 0.17 6.42
CA ASN A 556 13.04 0.26 5.25
C ASN A 556 11.81 1.14 5.50
N PHE A 557 11.18 1.05 6.68
CA PHE A 557 10.05 1.89 7.04
C PHE A 557 10.47 3.36 7.19
N ALA A 558 11.63 3.62 7.81
CA ALA A 558 12.22 4.93 7.88
C ALA A 558 12.50 5.48 6.47
N LEU A 559 13.10 4.68 5.58
CA LEU A 559 13.30 5.04 4.19
C LEU A 559 11.99 5.39 3.49
N GLU A 560 10.90 4.65 3.70
CA GLU A 560 9.59 4.99 3.14
C GLU A 560 8.99 6.25 3.77
N ALA A 561 9.18 6.47 5.07
CA ALA A 561 8.73 7.66 5.77
C ALA A 561 9.47 8.93 5.31
N PHE A 562 10.78 8.83 5.05
CA PHE A 562 11.61 9.94 4.59
C PHE A 562 11.55 10.12 3.05
N ALA A 563 11.35 9.06 2.27
CA ALA A 563 11.41 9.09 0.79
C ALA A 563 10.33 9.95 0.12
N ASP A 564 9.24 10.26 0.82
CA ASP A 564 8.16 11.11 0.32
C ASP A 564 8.32 12.58 0.79
N THR A 565 9.43 12.91 1.45
CA THR A 565 9.74 14.28 1.89
C THR A 565 10.57 15.04 0.86
N LYS A 566 10.44 16.37 0.85
CA LYS A 566 11.17 17.27 -0.06
C LYS A 566 12.70 17.14 0.03
N TYR A 567 13.23 16.68 1.16
CA TYR A 567 14.67 16.69 1.48
C TYR A 567 15.37 15.34 1.24
N PHE A 568 14.61 14.24 1.09
CA PHE A 568 15.14 12.90 0.83
C PHE A 568 14.50 12.29 -0.43
N PRO A 569 14.80 12.82 -1.64
CA PRO A 569 14.21 12.31 -2.87
C PRO A 569 14.73 10.89 -3.19
N ARG A 570 13.84 10.01 -3.67
CA ARG A 570 14.18 8.61 -4.04
C ARG A 570 15.27 8.49 -5.10
N ASN A 571 15.53 9.55 -5.87
CA ASN A 571 16.40 9.57 -7.05
C ASN A 571 17.69 10.40 -6.84
N ALA A 572 18.26 10.43 -5.63
CA ALA A 572 19.59 11.01 -5.44
C ALA A 572 20.66 10.08 -6.04
N GLU A 573 21.05 10.35 -7.29
CA GLU A 573 22.08 9.63 -8.03
C GLU A 573 23.41 9.58 -7.25
N TYR A 574 23.94 8.36 -7.08
CA TYR A 574 25.35 8.15 -6.69
C TYR A 574 26.26 8.62 -7.84
N ALA A 575 26.64 9.89 -7.83
CA ALA A 575 27.74 10.39 -8.64
C ALA A 575 29.05 10.29 -7.83
N SER A 576 29.71 9.13 -7.91
CA SER A 576 31.09 8.94 -7.46
C SER A 576 32.06 9.53 -8.48
N VAL A 577 32.95 10.36 -7.97
CA VAL A 577 34.12 10.94 -8.64
C VAL A 577 35.00 9.85 -9.23
N SER A 578 35.46 10.07 -10.46
CA SER A 578 36.48 9.31 -11.16
C SER A 578 37.84 9.43 -10.46
N GLY A 579 38.42 8.30 -10.06
CA GLY A 579 39.77 8.21 -9.51
C GLY A 579 40.12 6.82 -9.01
N THR A 580 40.51 5.93 -9.93
CA THR A 580 41.32 4.70 -9.78
C THR A 580 40.86 3.59 -8.81
N GLY A 581 40.55 2.42 -9.40
CA GLY A 581 40.52 1.10 -8.74
C GLY A 581 39.13 0.43 -8.69
N PRO A 582 38.96 -0.84 -9.09
CA PRO A 582 37.66 -1.50 -9.08
C PRO A 582 37.32 -1.98 -7.66
N SER A 583 36.33 -1.35 -7.02
CA SER A 583 35.75 -1.86 -5.77
C SER A 583 34.48 -2.68 -6.07
N PHE A 584 34.55 -3.95 -5.69
CA PHE A 584 33.48 -4.92 -5.80
C PHE A 584 32.23 -4.49 -5.02
N LEU A 585 31.13 -4.22 -5.72
CA LEU A 585 29.79 -4.17 -5.12
C LEU A 585 29.42 -5.56 -4.59
N SER A 586 29.03 -5.65 -3.32
CA SER A 586 28.60 -6.93 -2.72
C SER A 586 27.33 -7.45 -3.42
N PRO A 587 27.21 -8.77 -3.68
CA PRO A 587 26.06 -9.36 -4.39
C PRO A 587 24.68 -9.07 -3.74
N LYS A 588 24.66 -8.76 -2.43
CA LYS A 588 23.42 -8.60 -1.65
C LYS A 588 22.67 -7.28 -1.91
N SER A 589 23.37 -6.19 -2.21
CA SER A 589 22.74 -4.88 -2.47
C SER A 589 22.06 -4.80 -3.85
N LEU A 590 22.62 -5.49 -4.85
CA LEU A 590 22.01 -5.67 -6.17
C LEU A 590 20.74 -6.54 -6.08
N GLU A 591 20.72 -7.54 -5.20
CA GLU A 591 19.59 -8.43 -5.02
C GLU A 591 18.39 -7.75 -4.33
N GLU A 592 18.64 -6.87 -3.36
CA GLU A 592 17.60 -6.11 -2.64
C GLU A 592 16.94 -5.03 -3.51
N SER A 593 17.72 -4.24 -4.26
CA SER A 593 17.18 -3.28 -5.24
C SER A 593 16.38 -3.98 -6.34
N ARG A 594 16.85 -5.15 -6.80
CA ARG A 594 16.12 -6.00 -7.74
C ARG A 594 14.81 -6.52 -7.14
N LYS A 595 14.78 -6.96 -5.88
CA LYS A 595 13.55 -7.42 -5.19
C LYS A 595 12.53 -6.29 -5.00
N LYS A 596 12.98 -5.05 -4.72
CA LYS A 596 12.10 -3.88 -4.56
C LYS A 596 11.46 -3.45 -5.89
N MET A 597 12.25 -3.44 -6.97
CA MET A 597 11.77 -3.20 -8.34
C MET A 597 10.76 -4.26 -8.79
N ILE A 598 11.05 -5.54 -8.55
CA ILE A 598 10.13 -6.66 -8.88
C ILE A 598 8.79 -6.53 -8.14
N ARG A 599 8.77 -6.10 -6.88
CA ARG A 599 7.53 -5.93 -6.11
C ARG A 599 6.69 -4.74 -6.57
N ARG A 600 7.33 -3.62 -6.93
CA ARG A 600 6.65 -2.46 -7.54
C ARG A 600 6.02 -2.84 -8.87
N ASP A 601 6.79 -3.53 -9.73
CA ASP A 601 6.32 -3.98 -11.03
C ASP A 601 5.17 -4.98 -10.89
N ALA A 602 5.24 -5.91 -9.92
CA ALA A 602 4.15 -6.84 -9.64
C ALA A 602 2.87 -6.12 -9.19
N ARG A 603 2.99 -5.07 -8.36
CA ARG A 603 1.83 -4.26 -7.94
C ARG A 603 1.21 -3.50 -9.11
N LEU A 604 2.02 -2.78 -9.88
CA LEU A 604 1.52 -2.01 -11.04
C LEU A 604 0.94 -2.94 -12.11
N ARG A 605 1.49 -4.15 -12.27
CA ARG A 605 0.93 -5.18 -13.15
C ARG A 605 -0.41 -5.71 -12.66
N LEU A 606 -0.56 -5.98 -11.36
CA LEU A 606 -1.85 -6.39 -10.78
C LEU A 606 -2.91 -5.29 -10.95
N GLU A 607 -2.52 -4.03 -10.80
CA GLU A 607 -3.41 -2.88 -11.03
C GLU A 607 -3.81 -2.75 -12.51
N TYR A 608 -2.86 -2.89 -13.44
CA TYR A 608 -3.13 -2.92 -14.89
C TYR A 608 -4.06 -4.08 -15.27
N VAL A 609 -3.78 -5.30 -14.79
CA VAL A 609 -4.62 -6.48 -15.06
C VAL A 609 -6.03 -6.30 -14.49
N TYR A 610 -6.15 -5.76 -13.27
CA TYR A 610 -7.44 -5.50 -12.65
C TYR A 610 -8.24 -4.47 -13.46
N ARG A 611 -7.62 -3.34 -13.84
CA ARG A 611 -8.28 -2.29 -14.64
C ARG A 611 -8.74 -2.81 -16.00
N LYS A 612 -7.88 -3.56 -16.69
CA LYS A 612 -8.21 -4.21 -17.97
C LYS A 612 -9.35 -5.21 -17.85
N SER A 613 -9.43 -5.94 -16.72
CA SER A 613 -10.55 -6.85 -16.47
C SER A 613 -11.88 -6.11 -16.25
N LEU A 614 -11.84 -4.88 -15.72
CA LEU A 614 -13.02 -4.02 -15.61
C LEU A 614 -13.42 -3.46 -16.98
N GLU A 615 -12.44 -3.04 -17.78
CA GLU A 615 -12.65 -2.56 -19.15
C GLU A 615 -13.24 -3.65 -20.05
N GLU A 616 -12.72 -4.89 -19.99
CA GLU A 616 -13.26 -6.02 -20.76
C GLU A 616 -14.70 -6.33 -20.36
N LYS A 617 -15.04 -6.25 -19.07
CA LYS A 617 -16.43 -6.37 -18.60
C LYS A 617 -17.30 -5.25 -19.16
N GLN A 618 -16.81 -4.01 -19.15
CA GLN A 618 -17.53 -2.86 -19.69
C GLN A 618 -17.75 -3.00 -21.19
N ARG A 619 -16.72 -3.43 -21.94
CA ARG A 619 -16.80 -3.65 -23.38
C ARG A 619 -17.79 -4.74 -23.76
N LEU A 620 -17.85 -5.83 -22.99
CA LEU A 620 -18.85 -6.88 -23.19
C LEU A 620 -20.27 -6.38 -22.93
N ILE A 621 -20.45 -5.47 -21.97
CA ILE A 621 -21.74 -4.82 -21.74
C ILE A 621 -22.08 -3.89 -22.91
N ASP A 622 -21.13 -3.10 -23.39
CA ASP A 622 -21.34 -2.17 -24.50
C ASP A 622 -21.56 -2.88 -25.84
N GLU A 623 -20.88 -4.00 -26.11
CA GLU A 623 -21.14 -4.87 -27.27
C GLU A 623 -22.58 -5.42 -27.21
N LYS A 624 -23.05 -5.84 -26.04
CA LYS A 624 -24.45 -6.26 -25.84
C LYS A 624 -25.42 -5.10 -26.07
N ARG A 625 -25.12 -3.90 -25.58
CA ARG A 625 -25.93 -2.69 -25.79
C ARG A 625 -26.02 -2.33 -27.27
N GLN A 626 -24.89 -2.30 -27.98
CA GLN A 626 -24.85 -2.04 -29.43
C GLN A 626 -25.62 -3.09 -30.22
N THR A 627 -25.50 -4.35 -29.83
CA THR A 627 -26.25 -5.46 -30.44
C THR A 627 -27.75 -5.24 -30.25
N VAL A 628 -28.22 -5.00 -29.02
CA VAL A 628 -29.64 -4.70 -28.73
C VAL A 628 -30.10 -3.49 -29.52
N LYS A 629 -29.34 -2.38 -29.54
CA LYS A 629 -29.63 -1.18 -30.31
C LYS A 629 -29.78 -1.46 -31.81
N LYS A 630 -28.92 -2.32 -32.38
CA LYS A 630 -29.00 -2.76 -33.78
C LYS A 630 -30.27 -3.55 -34.06
N TYR A 631 -30.61 -4.54 -33.24
CA TYR A 631 -31.84 -5.34 -33.41
C TYR A 631 -33.11 -4.49 -33.23
N VAL A 632 -33.10 -3.54 -32.30
CA VAL A 632 -34.20 -2.58 -32.10
C VAL A 632 -34.35 -1.66 -33.32
N ASN A 633 -33.25 -1.09 -33.83
CA ASN A 633 -33.28 -0.22 -35.01
C ASN A 633 -33.69 -0.97 -36.29
N GLU A 634 -33.27 -2.23 -36.45
CA GLU A 634 -33.62 -3.09 -37.58
C GLU A 634 -35.02 -3.73 -37.44
N ASN A 635 -35.77 -3.46 -36.36
CA ASN A 635 -37.05 -4.09 -36.03
C ASN A 635 -37.02 -5.64 -36.08
N ARG A 636 -35.91 -6.24 -35.63
CA ARG A 636 -35.70 -7.70 -35.61
C ARG A 636 -35.85 -8.25 -34.18
N PRO A 637 -36.33 -9.49 -34.01
CA PRO A 637 -36.49 -10.09 -32.68
C PRO A 637 -35.14 -10.28 -31.98
N ILE A 638 -35.02 -9.80 -30.75
CA ILE A 638 -33.78 -9.88 -29.94
C ILE A 638 -33.44 -11.36 -29.65
N PRO A 639 -32.16 -11.77 -29.74
CA PRO A 639 -31.70 -13.12 -29.40
C PRO A 639 -32.06 -13.56 -27.98
N THR A 640 -32.41 -14.84 -27.79
CA THR A 640 -32.93 -15.41 -26.52
C THR A 640 -32.03 -15.14 -25.30
N HIS A 641 -30.71 -15.08 -25.50
CA HIS A 641 -29.73 -14.86 -24.43
C HIS A 641 -29.63 -13.40 -23.95
N LEU A 642 -30.20 -12.43 -24.68
CA LEU A 642 -30.21 -11.00 -24.30
C LEU A 642 -31.60 -10.50 -23.90
N ARG A 643 -32.67 -11.29 -24.07
CA ARG A 643 -34.06 -10.85 -23.83
C ARG A 643 -34.34 -10.43 -22.38
N LYS A 644 -33.73 -11.08 -21.40
CA LYS A 644 -33.94 -10.78 -19.97
C LYS A 644 -33.34 -9.43 -19.57
N ASP A 645 -32.18 -9.10 -20.14
CA ASP A 645 -31.40 -7.91 -19.80
C ASP A 645 -31.67 -6.75 -20.80
N ALA A 646 -32.50 -6.98 -21.83
CA ALA A 646 -32.68 -6.05 -22.95
C ALA A 646 -33.24 -4.68 -22.53
N ILE A 647 -34.15 -4.66 -21.56
CA ILE A 647 -34.78 -3.43 -21.06
C ILE A 647 -33.74 -2.58 -20.31
N ASP A 648 -33.00 -3.19 -19.40
CA ASP A 648 -31.95 -2.53 -18.62
C ASP A 648 -30.83 -2.02 -19.53
N LEU A 649 -30.39 -2.85 -20.49
CA LEU A 649 -29.37 -2.48 -21.48
C LEU A 649 -29.81 -1.31 -22.38
N GLN A 650 -31.11 -1.20 -22.69
CA GLN A 650 -31.67 -0.11 -23.49
C GLN A 650 -31.78 1.18 -22.68
N GLN A 651 -32.23 1.11 -21.43
CA GLN A 651 -32.34 2.27 -20.53
C GLN A 651 -30.97 2.86 -20.21
N ASP A 652 -29.97 2.01 -19.97
CA ASP A 652 -28.59 2.43 -19.77
C ASP A 652 -27.96 3.08 -21.01
N ALA A 653 -28.38 2.68 -22.21
CA ALA A 653 -27.83 3.20 -23.46
C ALA A 653 -28.23 4.67 -23.73
N GLU A 654 -29.29 5.18 -23.09
CA GLU A 654 -29.69 6.60 -23.18
C GLU A 654 -28.74 7.52 -22.37
N TRP A 655 -28.07 6.99 -21.34
CA TRP A 655 -27.21 7.74 -20.42
C TRP A 655 -25.72 7.35 -20.51
N GLY A 656 -25.38 6.34 -21.31
CA GLY A 656 -24.03 5.86 -21.51
C GLY A 656 -23.20 6.80 -22.40
N ALA A 657 -22.24 7.50 -21.79
CA ALA A 657 -21.22 8.22 -22.53
C ALA A 657 -20.43 7.27 -23.45
N GLU A 658 -20.08 7.74 -24.66
CA GLU A 658 -19.12 7.07 -25.53
C GLU A 658 -17.84 6.81 -24.74
N VAL A 659 -17.55 5.54 -24.44
CA VAL A 659 -16.26 5.15 -23.87
C VAL A 659 -15.21 5.50 -24.91
N SER A 660 -14.37 6.47 -24.59
CA SER A 660 -13.26 6.90 -25.46
C SER A 660 -12.47 5.67 -25.90
N THR A 661 -12.37 5.45 -27.21
CA THR A 661 -11.64 4.35 -27.86
C THR A 661 -10.11 4.49 -27.73
N ILE A 662 -9.65 5.14 -26.67
CA ILE A 662 -8.23 5.30 -26.36
C ILE A 662 -7.88 4.15 -25.44
N ASP A 663 -7.23 3.14 -26.01
CA ASP A 663 -6.70 2.02 -25.23
C ASP A 663 -5.91 2.54 -24.02
N ASP A 664 -6.12 1.91 -22.87
CA ASP A 664 -5.49 2.26 -21.59
C ASP A 664 -3.95 2.33 -21.64
N GLU A 665 -3.34 1.64 -22.61
CA GLU A 665 -1.89 1.65 -22.89
C GLU A 665 -1.39 3.00 -23.41
N TYR A 666 -2.24 3.73 -24.13
CA TYR A 666 -1.90 5.01 -24.77
C TYR A 666 -2.67 6.18 -24.14
N ARG A 667 -3.16 6.02 -22.91
CA ARG A 667 -3.94 7.05 -22.21
C ARG A 667 -3.24 8.42 -22.10
N TYR A 668 -1.91 8.42 -22.06
CA TYR A 668 -1.09 9.63 -22.01
C TYR A 668 -0.61 10.11 -23.40
N ALA A 669 -1.04 9.47 -24.48
CA ALA A 669 -0.71 9.86 -25.83
C ALA A 669 -1.16 11.30 -26.11
N GLY A 670 -0.23 12.12 -26.59
CA GLY A 670 -0.46 13.55 -26.87
C GLY A 670 -0.32 14.47 -25.65
N ALA A 671 -0.31 13.95 -24.41
CA ALA A 671 -0.04 14.75 -23.21
C ALA A 671 1.47 14.95 -22.97
N ALA A 672 2.30 13.96 -23.35
CA ALA A 672 3.75 14.02 -23.28
C ALA A 672 4.38 13.50 -24.60
N ASN A 673 5.56 14.00 -24.94
CA ASN A 673 6.30 13.53 -26.11
C ASN A 673 6.83 12.10 -25.86
N PRO A 674 6.79 11.20 -26.86
CA PRO A 674 7.30 9.84 -26.71
C PRO A 674 8.80 9.85 -26.45
N LYS A 675 9.25 9.01 -25.52
CA LYS A 675 10.65 8.79 -25.18
C LYS A 675 11.02 7.39 -25.66
N ILE A 676 11.74 7.32 -26.78
CA ILE A 676 11.98 6.07 -27.49
C ILE A 676 13.43 5.64 -27.31
N VAL A 677 13.66 4.39 -26.92
CA VAL A 677 15.00 3.78 -26.91
C VAL A 677 15.14 2.82 -28.10
N LEU A 678 16.16 3.03 -28.92
CA LEU A 678 16.47 2.20 -30.08
C LEU A 678 17.75 1.40 -29.84
N THR A 679 17.68 0.09 -30.05
CA THR A 679 18.86 -0.80 -29.99
C THR A 679 18.82 -1.87 -31.09
N THR A 680 19.89 -2.65 -31.19
CA THR A 680 20.11 -3.66 -32.24
C THR A 680 20.33 -5.05 -31.65
N SER A 681 20.46 -6.07 -32.50
CA SER A 681 21.01 -7.38 -32.18
C SER A 681 22.43 -7.31 -31.60
N HIS A 682 22.90 -8.44 -31.03
CA HIS A 682 24.27 -8.59 -30.55
C HIS A 682 25.24 -8.52 -31.74
N ASP A 683 26.34 -7.78 -31.59
CA ASP A 683 27.36 -7.57 -32.63
C ASP A 683 26.80 -7.22 -34.03
N PRO A 684 26.14 -6.05 -34.17
CA PRO A 684 25.46 -5.69 -35.41
C PRO A 684 26.47 -5.39 -36.54
N SER A 685 26.10 -5.76 -37.76
CA SER A 685 26.84 -5.47 -38.98
C SER A 685 26.96 -3.96 -39.25
N ALA A 686 27.88 -3.60 -40.14
CA ALA A 686 28.05 -2.22 -40.57
C ALA A 686 26.76 -1.63 -41.17
N LYS A 687 26.03 -2.41 -41.98
CA LYS A 687 24.76 -1.99 -42.59
C LYS A 687 23.69 -1.74 -41.53
N LEU A 688 23.52 -2.63 -40.56
CA LEU A 688 22.55 -2.43 -39.47
C LEU A 688 22.92 -1.25 -38.57
N LYS A 689 24.22 -1.00 -38.33
CA LYS A 689 24.67 0.21 -37.63
C LYS A 689 24.30 1.49 -38.37
N VAL A 690 24.40 1.52 -39.70
CA VAL A 690 23.96 2.67 -40.52
C VAL A 690 22.45 2.80 -40.48
N PHE A 691 21.72 1.72 -40.71
CA PHE A 691 20.26 1.70 -40.65
C PHE A 691 19.72 2.18 -39.29
N SER A 692 20.33 1.76 -38.17
CA SER A 692 19.96 2.24 -36.83
C SER A 692 20.12 3.76 -36.64
N LYS A 693 21.09 4.38 -37.33
CA LYS A 693 21.27 5.85 -37.30
C LYS A 693 20.17 6.54 -38.09
N GLU A 694 19.79 6.00 -39.25
CA GLU A 694 18.70 6.53 -40.06
C GLU A 694 17.36 6.40 -39.33
N MET A 695 17.09 5.25 -38.69
CA MET A 695 15.88 5.02 -37.89
C MET A 695 15.78 5.94 -36.67
N ARG A 696 16.92 6.32 -36.04
CA ARG A 696 16.93 7.34 -34.97
C ARG A 696 16.38 8.68 -35.45
N LEU A 697 16.68 9.07 -36.69
CA LEU A 697 16.19 10.32 -37.27
C LEU A 697 14.72 10.22 -37.72
N MET A 698 14.20 9.00 -37.91
CA MET A 698 12.79 8.77 -38.23
C MET A 698 11.91 9.01 -37.01
N PHE A 699 12.32 8.52 -35.84
CA PHE A 699 11.59 8.67 -34.60
C PHE A 699 12.10 9.88 -33.79
N PRO A 700 11.34 11.00 -33.74
CA PRO A 700 11.75 12.18 -32.99
C PRO A 700 11.91 11.84 -31.50
N ASN A 701 12.87 12.47 -30.81
CA ASN A 701 13.17 12.22 -29.39
C ASN A 701 13.71 10.80 -29.07
N SER A 702 14.12 10.03 -30.08
CA SER A 702 14.71 8.70 -29.86
C SER A 702 16.18 8.75 -29.44
N GLN A 703 16.56 7.86 -28.52
CA GLN A 703 17.92 7.65 -28.05
C GLN A 703 18.42 6.27 -28.46
N ARG A 704 19.55 6.24 -29.17
CA ARG A 704 20.19 4.98 -29.58
C ARG A 704 21.11 4.48 -28.48
N ILE A 705 20.93 3.24 -28.04
CA ILE A 705 21.81 2.55 -27.09
C ILE A 705 22.54 1.42 -27.79
N ASN A 706 23.87 1.41 -27.67
CA ASN A 706 24.69 0.31 -28.18
C ASN A 706 24.47 -0.94 -27.31
N ARG A 707 24.10 -2.06 -27.94
CA ARG A 707 23.70 -3.29 -27.26
C ARG A 707 24.79 -3.90 -26.40
N GLY A 708 26.04 -3.93 -26.89
CA GLY A 708 27.17 -4.59 -26.23
C GLY A 708 26.81 -6.02 -25.77
N HIS A 709 27.34 -6.44 -24.61
CA HIS A 709 26.98 -7.70 -23.94
C HIS A 709 25.81 -7.57 -22.95
N TYR A 710 25.01 -6.50 -23.00
CA TYR A 710 23.87 -6.36 -22.10
C TYR A 710 22.73 -7.29 -22.49
N ASP A 711 22.04 -7.91 -21.52
CA ASP A 711 20.83 -8.72 -21.77
C ASP A 711 19.62 -7.85 -22.11
N ILE A 712 18.67 -8.36 -22.91
CA ILE A 712 17.47 -7.61 -23.32
C ILE A 712 16.65 -7.25 -22.06
N LYS A 713 16.52 -8.22 -21.15
CA LYS A 713 15.81 -8.06 -19.87
C LYS A 713 16.38 -6.91 -19.03
N LYS A 714 17.71 -6.76 -18.97
CA LYS A 714 18.37 -5.68 -18.22
C LYS A 714 18.13 -4.32 -18.86
N LEU A 715 18.15 -4.24 -20.20
CA LEU A 715 17.84 -2.99 -20.90
C LEU A 715 16.39 -2.55 -20.67
N ILE A 716 15.44 -3.47 -20.71
CA ILE A 716 14.03 -3.15 -20.46
C ILE A 716 13.80 -2.70 -19.03
N GLN A 717 14.46 -3.33 -18.05
CA GLN A 717 14.41 -2.87 -16.66
C GLN A 717 14.96 -1.45 -16.52
N ALA A 718 16.08 -1.14 -17.19
CA ALA A 718 16.63 0.22 -17.21
C ALA A 718 15.68 1.22 -17.92
N CYS A 719 15.01 0.80 -19.00
CA CYS A 719 14.04 1.62 -19.70
C CYS A 719 12.80 1.91 -18.84
N LYS A 720 12.27 0.89 -18.13
CA LYS A 720 11.18 1.03 -17.18
C LYS A 720 11.55 1.96 -16.00
N ALA A 721 12.78 1.91 -15.52
CA ALA A 721 13.26 2.78 -14.45
C ALA A 721 13.39 4.26 -14.87
N ASN A 722 13.58 4.52 -16.16
CA ASN A 722 13.75 5.87 -16.73
C ASN A 722 12.46 6.43 -17.38
N ASP A 723 11.31 5.78 -17.14
CA ASP A 723 10.01 6.15 -17.72
C ASP A 723 10.07 6.31 -19.26
N VAL A 724 10.76 5.38 -19.92
CA VAL A 724 10.79 5.25 -21.39
C VAL A 724 9.42 4.74 -21.86
N THR A 725 8.86 5.36 -22.90
CA THR A 725 7.55 4.97 -23.45
C THR A 725 7.65 3.77 -24.37
N ASP A 726 8.70 3.73 -25.20
CA ASP A 726 8.85 2.74 -26.27
C ASP A 726 10.27 2.20 -26.38
N PHE A 727 10.36 0.90 -26.64
CA PHE A 727 11.61 0.23 -26.92
C PHE A 727 11.56 -0.42 -28.31
N ILE A 728 12.47 -0.02 -29.19
CA ILE A 728 12.57 -0.52 -30.56
C ILE A 728 13.84 -1.35 -30.70
N LEU A 729 13.68 -2.59 -31.17
CA LEU A 729 14.78 -3.52 -31.41
C LEU A 729 14.84 -3.90 -32.89
N LEU A 730 15.98 -3.60 -33.52
CA LEU A 730 16.26 -3.93 -34.92
C LEU A 730 17.11 -5.20 -35.02
N HIS A 731 16.72 -6.10 -35.91
CA HIS A 731 17.41 -7.36 -36.19
C HIS A 731 17.90 -7.41 -37.64
N GLU A 732 18.86 -8.31 -37.86
CA GLU A 732 19.38 -8.65 -39.18
C GLU A 732 19.58 -10.15 -39.31
N THR A 733 19.45 -10.64 -40.54
CA THR A 733 19.85 -12.00 -40.93
C THR A 733 20.89 -11.88 -42.03
N ARG A 734 22.04 -12.55 -41.85
CA ARG A 734 23.16 -12.56 -42.80
C ARG A 734 23.63 -11.14 -43.20
N GLY A 735 23.61 -10.20 -42.25
CA GLY A 735 24.12 -8.83 -42.43
C GLY A 735 23.17 -7.85 -43.15
N ASN A 736 21.93 -8.25 -43.43
CA ASN A 736 20.90 -7.35 -43.97
C ASN A 736 19.77 -7.16 -42.93
N PRO A 737 19.33 -5.92 -42.65
CA PRO A 737 18.22 -5.66 -41.74
C PRO A 737 16.92 -6.32 -42.23
N ASP A 738 16.30 -7.12 -41.39
CA ASP A 738 15.14 -7.95 -41.76
C ASP A 738 14.04 -8.00 -40.69
N GLY A 739 14.26 -7.39 -39.51
CA GLY A 739 13.31 -7.45 -38.41
C GLY A 739 13.25 -6.17 -37.61
N MET A 740 12.04 -5.77 -37.23
CA MET A 740 11.78 -4.67 -36.31
C MET A 740 10.78 -5.12 -35.25
N VAL A 741 11.11 -4.90 -33.99
CA VAL A 741 10.22 -5.18 -32.86
C VAL A 741 9.96 -3.87 -32.13
N VAL A 742 8.67 -3.54 -31.97
CA VAL A 742 8.21 -2.35 -31.26
C VAL A 742 7.54 -2.80 -29.98
N CYS A 743 8.11 -2.44 -28.84
CA CYS A 743 7.62 -2.80 -27.51
C CYS A 743 7.22 -1.54 -26.74
N HIS A 744 5.93 -1.43 -26.45
CA HIS A 744 5.40 -0.39 -25.57
C HIS A 744 5.70 -0.72 -24.11
N LEU A 745 6.13 0.26 -23.32
CA LEU A 745 6.47 0.12 -21.91
C LEU A 745 5.47 0.91 -21.05
N PRO A 746 5.17 0.45 -19.81
CA PRO A 746 5.83 -0.65 -19.08
C PRO A 746 5.22 -2.05 -19.26
N PHE A 747 4.05 -2.20 -19.90
CA PHE A 747 3.30 -3.48 -19.92
C PHE A 747 3.11 -4.13 -21.30
N GLY A 748 3.56 -3.50 -22.39
CA GLY A 748 3.20 -3.89 -23.75
C GLY A 748 2.07 -3.01 -24.30
N PRO A 749 1.59 -3.27 -25.53
CA PRO A 749 1.84 -4.46 -26.35
C PRO A 749 3.22 -4.46 -27.04
N THR A 750 3.64 -5.65 -27.51
CA THR A 750 4.81 -5.82 -28.39
C THR A 750 4.37 -6.30 -29.77
N ALA A 751 4.69 -5.54 -30.81
CA ALA A 751 4.45 -5.88 -32.20
C ALA A 751 5.74 -6.27 -32.91
N TYR A 752 5.67 -7.33 -33.71
CA TYR A 752 6.79 -7.88 -34.46
C TYR A 752 6.55 -7.75 -35.95
N PHE A 753 7.55 -7.21 -36.64
CA PHE A 753 7.54 -6.94 -38.08
C PHE A 753 8.75 -7.58 -38.74
N THR A 754 8.53 -8.23 -39.88
CA THR A 754 9.60 -8.59 -40.82
C THR A 754 9.78 -7.46 -41.82
N LEU A 755 11.01 -6.99 -41.99
CA LEU A 755 11.41 -5.98 -42.96
C LEU A 755 11.89 -6.63 -44.26
N THR A 756 11.49 -6.05 -45.38
CA THR A 756 11.85 -6.45 -46.73
C THR A 756 12.11 -5.19 -47.56
N ASN A 757 12.85 -5.31 -48.66
CA ASN A 757 13.12 -4.21 -49.58
C ASN A 757 13.70 -2.95 -48.89
N VAL A 758 14.58 -3.14 -47.91
CA VAL A 758 15.22 -2.04 -47.16
C VAL A 758 16.22 -1.32 -48.07
N VAL A 759 15.91 -0.07 -48.40
CA VAL A 759 16.79 0.84 -49.14
C VAL A 759 17.15 1.99 -48.21
N MET A 760 18.45 2.12 -47.94
CA MET A 760 19.00 3.18 -47.08
C MET A 760 18.92 4.52 -47.80
N ARG A 761 18.93 5.62 -47.03
CA ARG A 761 18.82 6.97 -47.59
C ARG A 761 19.93 7.30 -48.61
N HIS A 762 21.13 6.77 -48.43
CA HIS A 762 22.26 7.00 -49.32
C HIS A 762 22.08 6.36 -50.70
N ASP A 763 21.19 5.37 -50.80
CA ASP A 763 20.89 4.64 -52.04
C ASP A 763 19.67 5.23 -52.77
N VAL A 764 19.01 6.26 -52.20
CA VAL A 764 17.88 6.96 -52.82
C VAL A 764 18.41 8.08 -53.73
N PRO A 765 17.99 8.14 -55.01
CA PRO A 765 18.42 9.18 -55.93
C PRO A 765 17.96 10.57 -55.46
N GLU A 766 18.80 11.59 -55.64
CA GLU A 766 18.50 13.00 -55.30
C GLU A 766 18.15 13.30 -53.83
N CYS A 767 18.86 12.65 -52.91
CA CYS A 767 18.70 12.79 -51.47
C CYS A 767 18.71 14.27 -50.98
N GLY A 768 17.56 14.76 -50.53
CA GLY A 768 17.41 16.09 -49.92
C GLY A 768 17.96 16.16 -48.49
N THR A 769 17.97 17.35 -47.89
CA THR A 769 18.32 17.53 -46.47
C THR A 769 17.23 16.96 -45.55
N MET A 770 17.63 16.35 -44.44
CA MET A 770 16.69 15.71 -43.51
C MET A 770 16.29 16.70 -42.42
N SER A 771 15.01 17.08 -42.42
CA SER A 771 14.42 17.94 -41.39
C SER A 771 14.13 17.14 -40.11
N GLU A 772 14.46 17.70 -38.94
CA GLU A 772 14.10 17.15 -37.63
C GLU A 772 12.67 17.53 -37.20
N GLN A 773 11.92 18.22 -38.06
CA GLN A 773 10.51 18.53 -37.82
C GLN A 773 9.68 17.26 -37.61
N TYR A 774 8.63 17.37 -36.80
CA TYR A 774 7.69 16.30 -36.52
C TYR A 774 6.84 16.02 -37.76
N PRO A 775 6.77 14.76 -38.24
CA PRO A 775 6.09 14.43 -39.49
C PRO A 775 4.57 14.33 -39.33
N HIS A 776 3.85 14.67 -40.40
CA HIS A 776 2.46 14.22 -40.58
C HIS A 776 2.45 12.74 -40.96
N LEU A 777 1.54 11.98 -40.34
CA LEU A 777 1.41 10.55 -40.58
C LEU A 777 0.22 10.26 -41.49
N ILE A 778 0.42 9.43 -42.50
CA ILE A 778 -0.63 8.92 -43.39
C ILE A 778 -0.70 7.40 -43.22
N PHE A 779 -1.86 6.88 -42.86
CA PHE A 779 -2.13 5.45 -42.80
C PHE A 779 -3.18 5.12 -43.86
N ASP A 780 -2.82 4.28 -44.82
CA ASP A 780 -3.68 3.95 -45.96
C ASP A 780 -3.92 2.43 -46.03
N GLY A 781 -5.17 2.02 -46.26
CA GLY A 781 -5.57 0.62 -46.37
C GLY A 781 -5.46 -0.23 -45.10
N LEU A 782 -5.47 0.37 -43.89
CA LEU A 782 -5.39 -0.34 -42.60
C LEU A 782 -6.73 -0.32 -41.83
N THR A 783 -7.81 -0.73 -42.49
CA THR A 783 -9.19 -0.59 -41.98
C THR A 783 -9.66 -1.72 -41.06
N SER A 784 -9.06 -2.91 -41.16
CA SER A 784 -9.44 -4.07 -40.31
C SER A 784 -9.17 -3.83 -38.83
N ALA A 785 -9.75 -4.64 -37.94
CA ALA A 785 -9.47 -4.56 -36.50
C ALA A 785 -7.97 -4.66 -36.17
N VAL A 786 -7.24 -5.56 -36.84
CA VAL A 786 -5.78 -5.71 -36.70
C VAL A 786 -5.05 -4.51 -37.30
N GLY A 787 -5.52 -4.01 -38.46
CA GLY A 787 -5.00 -2.80 -39.12
C GLY A 787 -5.12 -1.57 -38.23
N ARG A 788 -6.29 -1.31 -37.65
CA ARG A 788 -6.54 -0.21 -36.69
C ARG A 788 -5.63 -0.36 -35.47
N ARG A 789 -5.46 -1.56 -34.93
CA ARG A 789 -4.56 -1.82 -33.79
C ARG A 789 -3.10 -1.51 -34.12
N LEU A 790 -2.62 -1.90 -35.30
CA LEU A 790 -1.28 -1.57 -35.78
C LEU A 790 -1.10 -0.06 -36.02
N THR A 791 -2.12 0.60 -36.56
CA THR A 791 -2.14 2.06 -36.70
C THR A 791 -2.00 2.73 -35.33
N THR A 792 -2.70 2.26 -34.30
CA THR A 792 -2.55 2.75 -32.92
C THR A 792 -1.11 2.58 -32.42
N ILE A 793 -0.51 1.38 -32.57
CA ILE A 793 0.86 1.10 -32.12
C ILE A 793 1.88 2.01 -32.83
N LEU A 794 1.77 2.19 -34.14
CA LEU A 794 2.71 2.96 -34.94
C LEU A 794 2.53 4.47 -34.80
N LYS A 795 1.28 4.94 -34.66
CA LYS A 795 0.94 6.37 -34.49
C LYS A 795 1.59 6.95 -33.24
N HIS A 796 1.61 6.20 -32.14
CA HIS A 796 2.11 6.67 -30.85
C HIS A 796 3.64 6.73 -30.73
N LEU A 797 4.37 6.23 -31.73
CA LEU A 797 5.82 6.43 -31.85
C LEU A 797 6.20 7.86 -32.27
N PHE A 798 5.23 8.68 -32.67
CA PHE A 798 5.48 10.03 -33.16
C PHE A 798 4.78 11.08 -32.31
N PRO A 799 5.45 12.22 -32.05
CA PRO A 799 4.81 13.37 -31.44
C PRO A 799 3.83 14.05 -32.40
N VAL A 800 2.90 14.84 -31.85
CA VAL A 800 1.92 15.59 -32.64
C VAL A 800 2.63 16.68 -33.47
N PRO A 801 2.49 16.68 -34.81
CA PRO A 801 3.13 17.66 -35.67
C PRO A 801 2.45 19.03 -35.60
N LYS A 802 3.22 20.09 -35.86
CA LYS A 802 2.66 21.44 -36.08
C LYS A 802 2.01 21.49 -37.47
N THR A 803 0.98 22.32 -37.63
CA THR A 803 0.23 22.47 -38.90
C THR A 803 1.08 22.94 -40.09
N ASN A 804 2.26 23.53 -39.84
CA ASN A 804 3.19 24.00 -40.86
C ASN A 804 4.32 23.02 -41.18
N SER A 805 4.28 21.79 -40.68
CA SER A 805 5.32 20.79 -40.94
C SER A 805 5.25 20.29 -42.38
N GLN A 806 6.37 20.32 -43.10
CA GLN A 806 6.45 19.86 -44.49
C GLN A 806 6.79 18.37 -44.62
N ARG A 807 7.06 17.70 -43.50
CA ARG A 807 7.53 16.31 -43.46
C ARG A 807 6.35 15.35 -43.37
N ILE A 808 6.34 14.32 -44.22
CA ILE A 808 5.28 13.31 -44.29
C ILE A 808 5.89 11.91 -44.20
N ILE A 809 5.30 11.07 -43.35
CA ILE A 809 5.59 9.63 -43.29
C ILE A 809 4.31 8.88 -43.63
N THR A 810 4.41 7.98 -44.60
CA THR A 810 3.29 7.20 -45.11
C THR A 810 3.49 5.73 -44.79
N PHE A 811 2.43 5.12 -44.26
CA PHE A 811 2.26 3.69 -44.03
C PHE A 811 1.11 3.22 -44.90
N ALA A 812 1.42 2.72 -46.10
CA ALA A 812 0.41 2.26 -47.05
C ALA A 812 0.37 0.73 -47.10
N ASN A 813 -0.79 0.14 -46.89
CA ASN A 813 -0.98 -1.30 -46.99
C ASN A 813 -1.16 -1.72 -48.46
N ASN A 814 -0.33 -2.64 -48.93
CA ASN A 814 -0.48 -3.30 -50.22
C ASN A 814 -0.36 -4.83 -50.02
N GLN A 815 -1.46 -5.56 -50.20
CA GLN A 815 -1.50 -7.02 -50.05
C GLN A 815 -0.86 -7.53 -48.73
N ASP A 816 -1.21 -6.89 -47.61
CA ASP A 816 -0.71 -7.15 -46.24
C ASP A 816 0.77 -6.78 -45.99
N PHE A 817 1.43 -6.12 -46.94
CA PHE A 817 2.72 -5.46 -46.74
C PHE A 817 2.51 -3.97 -46.51
N ILE A 818 3.01 -3.46 -45.39
CA ILE A 818 2.98 -2.05 -45.07
C ILE A 818 4.21 -1.39 -45.67
N SER A 819 4.01 -0.64 -46.74
CA SER A 819 5.04 0.19 -47.37
C SER A 819 5.31 1.42 -46.51
N PHE A 820 6.51 1.51 -45.94
CA PHE A 820 7.00 2.70 -45.27
C PHE A 820 7.67 3.61 -46.30
N ARG A 821 7.19 4.85 -46.40
CA ARG A 821 7.76 5.88 -47.27
C ARG A 821 7.89 7.21 -46.53
N HIS A 822 8.97 7.92 -46.80
CA HIS A 822 9.28 9.19 -46.16
C HIS A 822 9.51 10.27 -47.22
N HIS A 823 8.67 11.30 -47.17
CA HIS A 823 8.63 12.38 -48.15
C HIS A 823 8.62 13.75 -47.45
N THR A 824 9.07 14.78 -48.18
CA THR A 824 8.72 16.17 -47.90
C THR A 824 7.85 16.70 -49.02
N TYR A 825 6.85 17.52 -48.68
CA TYR A 825 6.01 18.16 -49.68
C TYR A 825 6.36 19.65 -49.83
N SER A 826 6.30 20.14 -51.06
CA SER A 826 6.38 21.56 -51.40
C SER A 826 5.18 21.93 -52.27
N LYS A 827 4.64 23.14 -52.09
CA LYS A 827 3.59 23.67 -52.95
C LYS A 827 4.21 24.46 -54.09
N ASP A 828 3.80 24.18 -55.32
CA ASP A 828 4.17 24.99 -56.49
C ASP A 828 3.39 26.33 -56.51
N GLU A 829 3.80 27.25 -57.39
CA GLU A 829 3.16 28.56 -57.60
C GLU A 829 1.66 28.46 -57.96
N HIS A 830 1.22 27.32 -58.50
CA HIS A 830 -0.17 27.03 -58.86
C HIS A 830 -0.96 26.29 -57.75
N GLY A 831 -0.33 26.00 -56.60
CA GLY A 831 -0.96 25.32 -55.46
C GLY A 831 -0.85 23.79 -55.46
N ASP A 832 -0.32 23.19 -56.53
CA ASP A 832 -0.11 21.74 -56.64
C ASP A 832 0.99 21.24 -55.68
N ILE A 833 0.78 20.04 -55.13
CA ILE A 833 1.67 19.44 -54.13
C ILE A 833 2.70 18.55 -54.83
N LYS A 834 3.98 18.95 -54.81
CA LYS A 834 5.11 18.10 -55.21
C LYS A 834 5.69 17.37 -54.02
N LEU A 835 5.81 16.04 -54.13
CA LEU A 835 6.45 15.19 -53.12
C LEU A 835 7.89 14.88 -53.53
N LYS A 836 8.83 15.09 -52.61
CA LYS A 836 10.23 14.69 -52.75
C LYS A 836 10.55 13.56 -51.77
N GLU A 837 11.03 12.42 -52.29
CA GLU A 837 11.43 11.28 -51.46
C GLU A 837 12.77 11.56 -50.76
N ILE A 838 12.83 11.29 -49.45
CA ILE A 838 14.06 11.45 -48.63
C ILE A 838 14.63 10.09 -48.23
N GLY A 839 13.75 9.10 -48.00
CA GLY A 839 14.13 7.80 -47.46
C GLY A 839 14.45 7.82 -45.94
N PRO A 840 14.78 6.66 -45.34
CA PRO A 840 14.82 5.33 -45.94
C PRO A 840 13.44 4.81 -46.36
N ARG A 841 13.40 3.83 -47.27
CA ARG A 841 12.17 3.14 -47.66
C ARG A 841 12.32 1.64 -47.41
N PHE A 842 11.26 1.03 -46.94
CA PHE A 842 11.20 -0.41 -46.71
C PHE A 842 9.75 -0.86 -46.69
N GLU A 843 9.56 -2.16 -46.78
CA GLU A 843 8.27 -2.81 -46.61
C GLU A 843 8.32 -3.66 -45.36
N MET A 844 7.30 -3.55 -44.53
CA MET A 844 7.19 -4.33 -43.31
C MET A 844 5.93 -5.16 -43.30
N ARG A 845 6.06 -6.41 -42.87
CA ARG A 845 4.93 -7.32 -42.71
C ARG A 845 4.79 -7.69 -41.23
N PRO A 846 3.64 -7.36 -40.60
CA PRO A 846 3.37 -7.77 -39.23
C PRO A 846 3.13 -9.28 -39.18
N TYR A 847 3.65 -9.96 -38.17
CA TYR A 847 3.40 -11.40 -37.99
C TYR A 847 2.97 -11.81 -36.58
N LEU A 848 3.17 -10.95 -35.58
CA LEU A 848 2.84 -11.26 -34.19
C LEU A 848 2.58 -9.98 -33.39
N ILE A 849 1.50 -9.99 -32.60
CA ILE A 849 1.20 -9.00 -31.57
C ILE A 849 0.98 -9.75 -30.26
N LYS A 850 1.75 -9.40 -29.22
CA LYS A 850 1.67 -10.02 -27.89
C LYS A 850 1.32 -8.98 -26.83
N MET A 851 0.44 -9.36 -25.89
CA MET A 851 0.06 -8.53 -24.75
C MET A 851 1.10 -8.62 -23.65
N GLY A 852 2.26 -8.02 -23.87
CA GLY A 852 3.36 -8.04 -22.92
C GLY A 852 4.56 -7.28 -23.44
N THR A 853 5.56 -7.12 -22.58
CA THR A 853 6.89 -6.64 -22.97
C THR A 853 7.76 -7.77 -23.51
N ILE A 854 8.74 -7.45 -24.36
CA ILE A 854 9.59 -8.45 -25.04
C ILE A 854 10.36 -9.39 -24.07
N ASP A 855 10.62 -8.99 -22.82
CA ASP A 855 11.22 -9.85 -21.78
C ASP A 855 10.30 -10.96 -21.24
N ASN A 856 8.97 -10.76 -21.34
CA ASN A 856 7.94 -11.67 -20.85
C ASN A 856 7.06 -12.23 -21.98
N ALA A 857 7.51 -12.10 -23.23
CA ALA A 857 6.71 -12.44 -24.41
C ALA A 857 6.23 -13.92 -24.42
N ASP A 858 6.93 -14.85 -23.76
CA ASP A 858 6.54 -16.28 -23.76
C ASP A 858 5.46 -16.62 -22.72
N ALA A 859 5.30 -15.80 -21.69
CA ALA A 859 4.35 -16.02 -20.61
C ALA A 859 3.00 -15.31 -20.82
N GLU A 860 2.90 -14.50 -21.88
CA GLU A 860 1.79 -13.58 -22.11
C GLU A 860 0.88 -14.00 -23.27
N ARG A 861 -0.40 -13.62 -23.18
CA ARG A 861 -1.41 -13.96 -24.18
C ARG A 861 -1.04 -13.36 -25.54
N THR A 862 -1.05 -14.19 -26.58
CA THR A 862 -0.92 -13.72 -27.96
C THR A 862 -2.23 -13.07 -28.38
N GLU A 863 -2.18 -11.77 -28.73
CA GLU A 863 -3.33 -11.01 -29.23
C GLU A 863 -3.65 -11.45 -30.65
N TRP A 864 -2.62 -11.48 -31.49
CA TRP A 864 -2.73 -11.89 -32.89
C TRP A 864 -1.42 -12.51 -33.38
N ALA A 865 -1.51 -13.57 -34.18
CA ALA A 865 -0.36 -14.19 -34.84
C ALA A 865 -0.71 -14.66 -36.24
N LEU A 866 0.21 -14.46 -37.17
CA LEU A 866 0.11 -14.96 -38.54
C LEU A 866 0.32 -16.48 -38.54
N ARG A 867 -0.73 -17.24 -38.85
CA ARG A 867 -0.68 -18.71 -38.93
C ARG A 867 -0.32 -19.16 -40.35
N SER A 868 0.54 -20.17 -40.47
CA SER A 868 1.01 -20.70 -41.77
C SER A 868 -0.07 -21.45 -42.56
N TYR A 869 -1.09 -21.98 -41.88
CA TYR A 869 -2.19 -22.75 -42.48
C TYR A 869 -3.54 -22.08 -42.21
N THR A 870 -3.80 -20.94 -42.85
CA THR A 870 -5.17 -20.43 -43.02
C THR A 870 -5.76 -21.12 -44.26
N ASN A 871 -6.61 -22.13 -44.04
CA ASN A 871 -7.24 -22.93 -45.10
C ASN A 871 -7.92 -22.06 -46.17
N SER A 872 -7.41 -22.15 -47.40
CA SER A 872 -8.15 -22.38 -48.66
C SER A 872 -9.51 -21.69 -48.88
N ALA A 873 -9.66 -20.42 -48.52
CA ALA A 873 -10.69 -19.55 -49.11
C ALA A 873 -10.00 -18.26 -49.58
N ARG A 874 -9.81 -18.13 -50.90
CA ARG A 874 -9.26 -16.97 -51.65
C ARG A 874 -8.75 -15.80 -50.79
N LYS A 875 -7.41 -15.67 -50.67
CA LYS A 875 -6.63 -14.50 -50.20
C LYS A 875 -7.48 -13.33 -49.64
N ARG A 876 -8.12 -13.50 -48.48
CA ARG A 876 -8.74 -12.36 -47.79
C ARG A 876 -7.60 -11.48 -47.28
N PRO A 877 -7.55 -10.19 -47.63
CA PRO A 877 -6.58 -9.29 -47.03
C PRO A 877 -6.82 -9.27 -45.51
N LEU A 878 -5.74 -9.38 -44.75
CA LEU A 878 -5.78 -9.47 -43.30
C LEU A 878 -5.85 -8.08 -42.66
N LEU A 879 -5.18 -7.10 -43.28
CA LEU A 879 -5.04 -5.75 -42.75
C LEU A 879 -6.13 -4.79 -43.23
N SER A 880 -6.86 -5.10 -44.30
CA SER A 880 -7.99 -4.33 -44.82
C SER A 880 -9.28 -5.14 -44.86
N VAL A 881 -10.41 -4.46 -44.71
CA VAL A 881 -11.76 -5.00 -44.97
C VAL A 881 -12.26 -4.37 -46.28
N PRO A 882 -12.91 -5.11 -47.20
CA PRO A 882 -13.55 -4.52 -48.37
C PRO A 882 -14.67 -3.57 -47.96
N ASP A 883 -14.82 -2.43 -48.63
CA ASP A 883 -15.78 -1.38 -48.28
C ASP A 883 -17.26 -1.85 -48.27
N ASP A 884 -17.57 -3.02 -48.84
CA ASP A 884 -18.91 -3.62 -48.88
C ASP A 884 -19.33 -4.34 -47.56
N GLU A 885 -18.43 -4.50 -46.58
CA GLU A 885 -18.67 -5.24 -45.31
C GLU A 885 -18.60 -4.37 -44.03
N GLU A 886 -18.54 -3.02 -44.11
CA GLU A 886 -18.53 -2.12 -42.94
C GLU A 886 -19.89 -1.95 -42.23
#